data_AF-A0A7K1SEV2-F1
#
_entry.id   AF-A0A7K1SEV2-F1
#
_cell.length_a   1.000
_cell.length_b   1.000
_cell.length_c   1.000
_cell.angle_alpha   90.00
_cell.angle_beta   90.00
_cell.angle_gamma   90.00
#
_symmetry.space_group_name_H-M   'P 1'
#
loop_
_entity.id
_entity.type
_entity.pdbx_description
1 polymer ?
#
loop_
_entity_poly.entity_id
_entity_poly.type
_entity_poly.pdbx_seq_one_letter_code
_entity_poly.pdbx_strand_id
1 'polypeptide(L)'
;MSTFVKWAFLLVVWPLVTVAQLQISHPMARLVVQRGVDGNGRVYLSGRLTSAVDRVEAQLTPIAAGQGTVTDWQTVQANPANNIFLGYITGAGGWYVLTVRTIVNNAVTAQATVQPVGIGEVFVTAGQSNSRGLGIGDNDLGTNTDRVNAIDSINHYYPPNAQSLFSSGDPSPVPVFKALTAARRIFPMAESSWGWGELGDYIVNRYNVPVAFYVAGWDASTVENWINSANGIPTCNRYYCVENWPNLQPYTNLKNVMQYYLSIAGARAVLWHQGEAEYGDASSGSIPAYATNLKNLIQKSRQDFGGRNLSWMVARASFDGSVSRSDVINKQQEVINTAGLNVFQGPYNDTIQFRNAGTTDVHFRNVSRPSPHPQYYLHPNTIPQNMGLSRFARNWNNSMDNTFFQNAQPITPTQFAVTGNLANYVLPGASLSISFATLGTFDAGNQWQVQLLDSLGQYKSVLGSGSASPIQVTLPGNLQSGHFQIRVVSTSPATPAVPSNLFQITTQPQADISLSMGITQRISDLNTPVTISLSVHNDGPGQATDVIVRNRLPANLSFVSSTDLSANSSVLTSSAITISAGATQSLTFVAQPTAAGTYQNAAEIAQATSTDPDSQPNSGTGDGQDDMAQLDFRTSQSSSAIFTSPNPNQVPLPTVISNQPTPNPSKADVSISLAVNNRTPRLNEVISYSLTITNQGGLSATGLSVTAYLPAGQVFVPGNDFGLSGGNPVAGISSLSAGSSFTLLFRTKATASGRGVCSAQLTAASVLDPDSTPNNGTTNGEDDTAQVDIRVP
;
A
#
# COMPACT_ATOMS: atom_id res chain seq x y z
N MET A 1 -27.46 19.09 -55.46
CA MET A 1 -26.02 19.38 -55.62
C MET A 1 -25.54 19.90 -54.27
N SER A 2 -25.13 19.05 -53.31
CA SER A 2 -23.85 18.31 -53.15
C SER A 2 -22.65 19.23 -53.36
N THR A 3 -21.68 19.37 -52.45
CA THR A 3 -20.92 18.36 -51.67
C THR A 3 -20.33 19.05 -50.43
N PHE A 4 -20.43 18.47 -49.22
CA PHE A 4 -19.48 17.52 -48.64
C PHE A 4 -18.02 18.05 -48.56
N VAL A 5 -17.43 17.88 -47.36
CA VAL A 5 -16.00 17.94 -46.98
C VAL A 5 -15.59 19.18 -46.13
N LYS A 6 -15.46 18.95 -44.80
CA LYS A 6 -14.28 19.22 -43.94
C LYS A 6 -14.68 19.40 -42.46
N TRP A 7 -15.00 18.29 -41.79
CA TRP A 7 -14.84 18.16 -40.34
C TRP A 7 -14.39 16.73 -40.04
N ALA A 8 -13.14 16.56 -39.67
CA ALA A 8 -12.63 15.38 -38.99
C ALA A 8 -11.28 15.75 -38.38
N PHE A 9 -11.26 16.08 -37.08
CA PHE A 9 -10.16 15.79 -36.14
C PHE A 9 -10.70 16.12 -34.73
N LEU A 10 -11.57 15.25 -34.23
CA LEU A 10 -11.90 15.16 -32.81
C LEU A 10 -11.08 13.99 -32.26
N LEU A 11 -9.97 14.31 -31.59
CA LEU A 11 -9.20 13.36 -30.79
C LEU A 11 -10.01 13.07 -29.52
N VAL A 12 -10.72 11.95 -29.52
CA VAL A 12 -11.28 11.35 -28.30
C VAL A 12 -10.09 10.81 -27.51
N VAL A 13 -9.64 11.54 -26.49
CA VAL A 13 -8.70 11.02 -25.50
C VAL A 13 -9.52 10.23 -24.51
N TRP A 14 -9.54 8.92 -24.68
CA TRP A 14 -10.02 7.98 -23.68
C TRP A 14 -9.18 8.14 -22.40
N PRO A 15 -9.77 7.96 -21.21
CA PRO A 15 -8.98 7.84 -20.00
C PRO A 15 -8.19 6.54 -20.11
N LEU A 16 -6.94 6.62 -20.57
CA LEU A 16 -5.95 5.59 -20.30
C LEU A 16 -5.90 5.48 -18.78
N VAL A 17 -6.46 4.41 -18.23
CA VAL A 17 -6.10 3.95 -16.89
C VAL A 17 -4.61 3.65 -16.98
N THR A 18 -3.78 4.64 -16.61
CA THR A 18 -2.34 4.45 -16.56
C THR A 18 -2.07 3.47 -15.44
N VAL A 19 -1.98 2.18 -15.77
CA VAL A 19 -1.44 1.19 -14.84
C VAL A 19 -0.02 1.64 -14.51
N ALA A 20 0.25 1.86 -13.22
CA ALA A 20 1.57 2.29 -12.80
C ALA A 20 2.60 1.24 -13.23
N GLN A 21 3.61 1.64 -14.01
CA GLN A 21 4.66 0.74 -14.52
C GLN A 21 5.46 0.05 -13.40
N LEU A 22 5.35 0.57 -12.17
CA LEU A 22 5.98 0.10 -10.96
C LEU A 22 4.98 0.20 -9.80
N GLN A 23 4.68 -0.92 -9.15
CA GLN A 23 3.91 -0.97 -7.91
C GLN A 23 4.78 -1.55 -6.79
N ILE A 24 4.85 -0.86 -5.65
CA ILE A 24 5.57 -1.37 -4.47
C ILE A 24 4.60 -2.22 -3.64
N SER A 25 4.98 -3.48 -3.39
CA SER A 25 4.21 -4.43 -2.58
C SER A 25 4.74 -4.54 -1.15
N HIS A 26 6.04 -4.26 -0.96
CA HIS A 26 6.70 -4.18 0.33
C HIS A 26 7.90 -3.22 0.25
N PRO A 27 8.21 -2.44 1.31
CA PRO A 27 7.48 -2.32 2.56
C PRO A 27 6.14 -1.60 2.40
N MET A 28 5.25 -1.80 3.36
CA MET A 28 4.04 -0.97 3.50
C MET A 28 4.33 0.29 4.31
N ALA A 29 3.44 1.28 4.21
CA ALA A 29 3.53 2.49 5.00
C ALA A 29 3.56 2.16 6.51
N ARG A 30 4.41 2.89 7.23
CA ARG A 30 4.66 2.85 8.67
C ARG A 30 5.30 1.57 9.20
N LEU A 31 5.72 0.64 8.34
CA LEU A 31 6.56 -0.47 8.77
C LEU A 31 7.83 0.08 9.44
N VAL A 32 8.15 -0.43 10.63
CA VAL A 32 9.44 -0.21 11.29
C VAL A 32 10.21 -1.52 11.23
N VAL A 33 11.38 -1.51 10.62
CA VAL A 33 12.34 -2.63 10.70
C VAL A 33 13.33 -2.38 11.82
N GLN A 34 13.70 -3.44 12.52
CA GLN A 34 14.66 -3.42 13.62
C GLN A 34 16.05 -3.10 13.08
N ARG A 35 16.65 -2.04 13.64
CA ARG A 35 18.07 -1.72 13.41
C ARG A 35 18.99 -2.65 14.20
N GLY A 36 20.16 -2.92 13.65
CA GLY A 36 21.27 -3.64 14.26
C GLY A 36 21.96 -2.85 15.37
N VAL A 37 23.00 -3.43 15.96
CA VAL A 37 23.85 -2.79 16.97
C VAL A 37 24.70 -1.65 16.39
N ASP A 38 24.95 -1.68 15.09
CA ASP A 38 25.62 -0.62 14.32
C ASP A 38 24.69 0.57 14.02
N GLY A 39 23.41 0.47 14.40
CA GLY A 39 22.40 1.49 14.15
C GLY A 39 21.81 1.47 12.74
N ASN A 40 22.21 0.54 11.88
CA ASN A 40 21.68 0.39 10.52
C ASN A 40 20.61 -0.70 10.45
N GLY A 41 19.76 -0.68 9.43
CA GLY A 41 18.78 -1.73 9.19
C GLY A 41 18.62 -2.02 7.70
N ARG A 42 18.18 -3.24 7.39
CA ARG A 42 17.80 -3.65 6.04
C ARG A 42 16.30 -3.47 5.87
N VAL A 43 15.93 -2.63 4.92
CA VAL A 43 14.55 -2.53 4.45
C VAL A 43 14.46 -3.45 3.25
N TYR A 44 13.74 -4.57 3.39
CA TYR A 44 13.44 -5.43 2.25
C TYR A 44 12.40 -4.76 1.37
N LEU A 45 12.49 -5.00 0.05
CA LEU A 45 11.58 -4.46 -0.94
C LEU A 45 11.09 -5.57 -1.83
N SER A 46 9.82 -5.48 -2.21
CA SER A 46 9.31 -6.15 -3.39
C SER A 46 8.25 -5.32 -4.08
N GLY A 47 8.01 -5.63 -5.33
CA GLY A 47 6.98 -4.98 -6.10
C GLY A 47 6.77 -5.64 -7.45
N ARG A 48 5.82 -5.09 -8.20
CA ARG A 48 5.37 -5.58 -9.49
C ARG A 48 5.76 -4.59 -10.57
N LEU A 49 6.08 -5.13 -11.73
CA LEU A 49 6.53 -4.42 -12.92
C LEU A 49 5.58 -4.76 -14.07
N THR A 50 5.27 -3.79 -14.92
CA THR A 50 4.43 -4.04 -16.11
C THR A 50 5.26 -4.39 -17.35
N SER A 51 6.58 -4.26 -17.28
CA SER A 51 7.51 -4.56 -18.37
C SER A 51 8.88 -4.97 -17.83
N ALA A 52 9.71 -5.57 -18.68
CA ALA A 52 11.11 -5.83 -18.37
C ALA A 52 11.87 -4.52 -18.08
N VAL A 53 12.77 -4.56 -17.12
CA VAL A 53 13.64 -3.42 -16.75
C VAL A 53 15.06 -3.91 -16.49
N ASP A 54 16.07 -3.06 -16.70
CA ASP A 54 17.48 -3.44 -16.52
C ASP A 54 17.82 -3.58 -15.04
N ARG A 55 17.25 -2.70 -14.20
CA ARG A 55 17.41 -2.76 -12.74
C ARG A 55 16.36 -1.92 -12.02
N VAL A 56 16.18 -2.25 -10.74
CA VAL A 56 15.41 -1.48 -9.77
C VAL A 56 16.38 -0.88 -8.76
N GLU A 57 16.23 0.41 -8.49
CA GLU A 57 17.01 1.15 -7.49
C GLU A 57 16.08 1.76 -6.44
N ALA A 58 16.57 1.96 -5.22
CA ALA A 58 15.83 2.64 -4.18
C ALA A 58 16.70 3.55 -3.32
N GLN A 59 16.05 4.53 -2.69
CA GLN A 59 16.67 5.55 -1.86
C GLN A 59 15.78 5.86 -0.65
N LEU A 60 16.42 6.08 0.51
CA LEU A 60 15.76 6.61 1.70
C LEU A 60 16.05 8.10 1.83
N THR A 61 14.99 8.90 1.98
CA THR A 61 15.08 10.34 2.28
C THR A 61 14.36 10.63 3.59
N PRO A 62 14.98 11.23 4.62
CA PRO A 62 14.31 11.53 5.87
C PRO A 62 13.07 12.41 5.65
N ILE A 63 11.97 12.10 6.33
CA ILE A 63 10.73 12.89 6.24
C ILE A 63 10.91 14.29 6.82
N ALA A 64 11.74 14.41 7.85
CA ALA A 64 12.09 15.67 8.47
C ALA A 64 13.60 15.70 8.76
N ALA A 65 14.15 16.91 8.76
CA ALA A 65 15.55 17.14 9.10
C ALA A 65 15.89 16.52 10.47
N GLY A 66 17.02 15.82 10.55
CA GLY A 66 17.48 15.16 11.76
C GLY A 66 16.81 13.83 12.07
N GLN A 67 15.83 13.34 11.31
CA GLN A 67 15.18 12.04 11.54
C GLN A 67 15.78 10.90 10.72
N GLY A 68 17.10 10.92 10.50
CA GLY A 68 17.83 9.94 9.68
C GLY A 68 18.77 10.63 8.69
N THR A 69 19.37 9.82 7.81
CA THR A 69 20.34 10.30 6.80
C THR A 69 19.90 9.84 5.42
N VAL A 70 19.98 10.74 4.42
CA VAL A 70 19.72 10.38 3.02
C VAL A 70 20.72 9.31 2.58
N THR A 71 20.26 8.24 1.94
CA THR A 71 21.15 7.26 1.32
C THR A 71 21.45 7.65 -0.12
N ASP A 72 22.53 7.13 -0.69
CA ASP A 72 22.65 7.08 -2.15
C ASP A 72 21.58 6.15 -2.74
N TRP A 73 21.38 6.24 -4.06
CA TRP A 73 20.60 5.24 -4.79
C TRP A 73 21.31 3.89 -4.71
N GLN A 74 20.62 2.89 -4.18
CA GLN A 74 21.12 1.52 -4.05
C GLN A 74 20.37 0.63 -5.03
N THR A 75 21.11 -0.23 -5.73
CA THR A 75 20.51 -1.27 -6.56
C THR A 75 19.80 -2.29 -5.68
N VAL A 76 18.49 -2.42 -5.85
CA VAL A 76 17.65 -3.42 -5.18
C VAL A 76 17.79 -4.76 -5.90
N GLN A 77 17.70 -4.74 -7.23
CA GLN A 77 17.84 -5.93 -8.08
C GLN A 77 18.23 -5.52 -9.49
N ALA A 78 19.14 -6.27 -10.12
CA ALA A 78 19.45 -6.19 -11.55
C ALA A 78 18.68 -7.28 -12.31
N ASN A 79 18.20 -6.95 -13.51
CA ASN A 79 17.46 -7.81 -14.43
C ASN A 79 16.35 -8.62 -13.71
N PRO A 80 15.38 -7.95 -13.04
CA PRO A 80 14.25 -8.65 -12.44
C PRO A 80 13.49 -9.45 -13.51
N ALA A 81 12.97 -10.62 -13.10
CA ALA A 81 12.25 -11.55 -13.95
C ALA A 81 10.83 -11.78 -13.42
N ASN A 82 9.95 -12.34 -14.26
CA ASN A 82 8.57 -12.68 -13.91
C ASN A 82 7.74 -11.47 -13.41
N ASN A 83 8.05 -10.26 -13.91
CA ASN A 83 7.32 -9.04 -13.58
C ASN A 83 7.26 -8.72 -12.07
N ILE A 84 8.22 -9.25 -11.31
CA ILE A 84 8.39 -8.97 -9.88
C ILE A 84 9.84 -8.58 -9.62
N PHE A 85 10.05 -7.72 -8.63
CA PHE A 85 11.37 -7.52 -8.05
C PHE A 85 11.37 -7.86 -6.56
N LEU A 86 12.52 -8.31 -6.06
CA LEU A 86 12.79 -8.47 -4.64
C LEU A 86 14.25 -8.13 -4.34
N GLY A 87 14.47 -7.44 -3.22
CA GLY A 87 15.81 -7.03 -2.79
C GLY A 87 15.76 -6.37 -1.43
N TYR A 88 16.83 -5.67 -1.07
CA TYR A 88 16.84 -4.79 0.10
C TYR A 88 17.76 -3.61 -0.14
N ILE A 89 17.53 -2.54 0.61
CA ILE A 89 18.50 -1.46 0.80
C ILE A 89 18.87 -1.36 2.27
N THR A 90 20.03 -0.76 2.55
CA THR A 90 20.49 -0.52 3.91
C THR A 90 20.47 0.97 4.21
N GLY A 91 20.09 1.35 5.43
CA GLY A 91 20.14 2.73 5.89
C GLY A 91 20.33 2.81 7.40
N ALA A 92 20.74 3.98 7.88
CA ALA A 92 20.81 4.28 9.31
C ALA A 92 19.41 4.37 9.93
N GLY A 93 19.32 4.25 11.25
CA GLY A 93 18.09 4.50 12.00
C GLY A 93 17.44 5.84 11.63
N GLY A 94 16.14 5.83 11.35
CA GLY A 94 15.42 7.02 10.91
C GLY A 94 14.00 6.76 10.39
N TRP A 95 13.34 7.84 9.99
CA TRP A 95 11.95 7.90 9.50
C TRP A 95 11.94 8.52 8.11
N TYR A 96 11.59 7.72 7.11
CA TYR A 96 11.95 7.97 5.72
C TYR A 96 10.74 7.97 4.78
N VAL A 97 10.87 8.73 3.69
CA VAL A 97 10.25 8.45 2.41
C VAL A 97 11.15 7.45 1.69
N LEU A 98 10.62 6.27 1.40
CA LEU A 98 11.26 5.31 0.51
C LEU A 98 10.85 5.64 -0.93
N THR A 99 11.83 5.90 -1.78
CA THR A 99 11.61 6.08 -3.23
C THR A 99 12.22 4.91 -3.98
N VAL A 100 11.45 4.29 -4.88
CA VAL A 100 11.88 3.18 -5.75
C VAL A 100 11.72 3.61 -7.19
N ARG A 101 12.71 3.30 -8.03
CA ARG A 101 12.68 3.62 -9.46
C ARG A 101 13.15 2.45 -10.32
N THR A 102 12.61 2.37 -11.52
CA THR A 102 13.04 1.42 -12.55
C THR A 102 13.95 2.10 -13.56
N ILE A 103 14.96 1.37 -14.04
CA ILE A 103 15.92 1.85 -15.03
C ILE A 103 15.88 0.99 -16.28
N VAL A 104 15.84 1.62 -17.45
CA VAL A 104 16.01 0.99 -18.76
C VAL A 104 16.95 1.87 -19.60
N ASN A 105 17.98 1.29 -20.19
CA ASN A 105 19.01 2.00 -20.96
C ASN A 105 19.60 3.21 -20.19
N ASN A 106 19.85 3.02 -18.89
CA ASN A 106 20.31 4.06 -17.96
C ASN A 106 19.36 5.27 -17.77
N ALA A 107 18.13 5.21 -18.27
CA ALA A 107 17.10 6.22 -18.01
C ALA A 107 16.07 5.72 -16.98
N VAL A 108 15.58 6.63 -16.13
CA VAL A 108 14.47 6.34 -15.21
C VAL A 108 13.18 6.20 -16.01
N THR A 109 12.51 5.06 -15.91
CA THR A 109 11.25 4.79 -16.63
C THR A 109 10.02 4.96 -15.76
N ALA A 110 10.11 4.59 -14.47
CA ALA A 110 9.04 4.75 -13.51
C ALA A 110 9.60 5.01 -12.11
N GLN A 111 8.79 5.63 -11.26
CA GLN A 111 9.13 5.89 -9.86
C GLN A 111 7.88 5.78 -9.00
N ALA A 112 8.02 5.21 -7.80
CA ALA A 112 6.99 5.09 -6.80
C ALA A 112 7.57 5.36 -5.41
N THR A 113 6.72 5.73 -4.46
CA THR A 113 7.14 6.03 -3.08
C THR A 113 6.27 5.32 -2.06
N VAL A 114 6.90 4.89 -0.96
CA VAL A 114 6.19 4.50 0.27
C VAL A 114 6.63 5.44 1.37
N GLN A 115 5.66 6.05 2.06
CA GLN A 115 5.95 6.91 3.19
C GLN A 115 4.84 6.84 4.25
N PRO A 116 5.20 6.90 5.53
CA PRO A 116 6.57 6.78 6.04
C PRO A 116 7.07 5.32 6.05
N VAL A 117 8.38 5.11 6.16
CA VAL A 117 9.02 3.80 6.44
C VAL A 117 10.11 4.02 7.49
N GLY A 118 10.24 3.10 8.46
CA GLY A 118 11.14 3.25 9.60
C GLY A 118 12.24 2.22 9.67
N ILE A 119 13.43 2.68 10.07
CA ILE A 119 14.50 1.84 10.60
C ILE A 119 14.68 2.24 12.07
N GLY A 120 14.37 1.36 13.01
CA GLY A 120 14.29 1.75 14.41
C GLY A 120 14.19 0.57 15.37
N GLU A 121 13.35 0.69 16.39
CA GLU A 121 13.21 -0.31 17.44
C GLU A 121 11.86 -1.03 17.36
N VAL A 122 11.90 -2.36 17.50
CA VAL A 122 10.72 -3.21 17.40
C VAL A 122 10.66 -4.10 18.65
N PHE A 123 9.53 -4.06 19.34
CA PHE A 123 9.30 -4.83 20.56
C PHE A 123 7.98 -5.59 20.48
N VAL A 124 7.96 -6.76 21.10
CA VAL A 124 6.73 -7.49 21.41
C VAL A 124 6.58 -7.61 22.92
N THR A 125 5.37 -7.44 23.43
CA THR A 125 5.07 -7.63 24.86
C THR A 125 4.35 -8.96 25.07
N ALA A 126 4.64 -9.62 26.18
CA ALA A 126 4.00 -10.87 26.59
C ALA A 126 3.82 -10.90 28.12
N GLY A 127 2.99 -11.81 28.62
CA GLY A 127 2.65 -11.90 30.04
C GLY A 127 1.14 -11.79 30.27
N GLN A 128 0.71 -11.00 31.25
CA GLN A 128 -0.72 -10.93 31.63
C GLN A 128 -1.40 -9.60 31.28
N SER A 129 -2.49 -9.25 31.97
CA SER A 129 -3.32 -8.06 31.72
C SER A 129 -2.53 -6.74 31.71
N ASN A 130 -1.59 -6.55 32.63
CA ASN A 130 -0.71 -5.37 32.66
C ASN A 130 0.28 -5.31 31.49
N SER A 131 0.54 -6.44 30.82
CA SER A 131 1.30 -6.49 29.56
C SER A 131 0.41 -6.20 28.35
N ARG A 132 -0.83 -6.68 28.40
CA ARG A 132 -1.84 -6.55 27.36
C ARG A 132 -2.32 -5.12 27.18
N GLY A 133 -2.67 -4.47 28.28
CA GLY A 133 -3.36 -3.19 28.28
C GLY A 133 -4.87 -3.33 28.01
N LEU A 134 -5.64 -2.73 28.92
CA LEU A 134 -7.10 -2.82 28.95
C LEU A 134 -7.74 -1.70 28.10
N GLY A 135 -9.06 -1.81 27.88
CA GLY A 135 -9.80 -1.04 26.88
C GLY A 135 -10.20 0.39 27.25
N ILE A 136 -11.33 0.84 26.71
CA ILE A 136 -11.77 2.24 26.78
C ILE A 136 -12.05 2.63 28.23
N GLY A 137 -11.34 3.65 28.72
CA GLY A 137 -11.53 4.21 30.06
C GLY A 137 -10.24 4.40 30.84
N ASP A 138 -9.13 3.80 30.39
CA ASP A 138 -7.89 3.77 31.19
C ASP A 138 -7.10 5.08 31.26
N ASN A 139 -7.56 6.11 30.52
CA ASN A 139 -6.92 7.43 30.43
C ASN A 139 -5.43 7.36 30.06
N ASP A 140 -5.02 6.32 29.35
CA ASP A 140 -3.70 6.25 28.71
C ASP A 140 -3.46 7.48 27.84
N LEU A 141 -2.22 7.95 27.76
CA LEU A 141 -1.92 9.21 27.08
C LEU A 141 -1.65 9.04 25.58
N GLY A 142 -1.40 7.81 25.11
CA GLY A 142 -0.90 7.57 23.77
C GLY A 142 0.55 8.04 23.61
N THR A 143 0.94 8.29 22.37
CA THR A 143 2.22 8.90 22.01
C THR A 143 2.00 10.35 21.58
N ASN A 144 2.97 11.22 21.84
CA ASN A 144 3.00 12.59 21.35
C ASN A 144 3.66 12.73 19.96
N THR A 145 4.22 11.66 19.40
CA THR A 145 4.93 11.68 18.10
C THR A 145 4.27 10.75 17.08
N ASP A 146 4.36 11.11 15.79
CA ASP A 146 3.94 10.23 14.70
C ASP A 146 4.90 9.03 14.45
N ARG A 147 5.81 8.72 15.38
CA ARG A 147 6.89 7.76 15.18
C ARG A 147 6.77 6.48 16.01
N VAL A 148 5.69 6.35 16.78
CA VAL A 148 5.33 5.11 17.46
C VAL A 148 4.20 4.44 16.68
N ASN A 149 4.40 3.17 16.33
CA ASN A 149 3.57 2.45 15.37
C ASN A 149 3.04 1.15 15.96
N ALA A 150 1.85 0.78 15.51
CA ALA A 150 1.19 -0.47 15.85
C ALA A 150 0.26 -0.90 14.71
N ILE A 151 -0.19 -2.14 14.75
CA ILE A 151 -1.33 -2.59 13.93
C ILE A 151 -2.59 -2.33 14.74
N ASP A 152 -3.45 -1.44 14.23
CA ASP A 152 -4.68 -1.00 14.91
C ASP A 152 -5.82 -2.00 14.70
N SER A 153 -5.65 -3.18 15.30
CA SER A 153 -6.61 -4.29 15.26
C SER A 153 -6.40 -5.18 16.49
N ILE A 154 -7.32 -6.12 16.71
CA ILE A 154 -7.25 -7.16 17.74
C ILE A 154 -7.65 -8.51 17.14
N ASN A 155 -7.17 -9.58 17.75
CA ASN A 155 -7.49 -10.95 17.36
C ASN A 155 -8.39 -11.67 18.37
N HIS A 156 -8.98 -10.93 19.32
CA HIS A 156 -9.82 -11.51 20.35
C HIS A 156 -11.21 -10.90 20.41
N TYR A 157 -12.15 -11.66 20.96
CA TYR A 157 -13.48 -11.21 21.32
C TYR A 157 -14.08 -12.11 22.41
N TYR A 158 -15.19 -11.67 23.00
CA TYR A 158 -16.01 -12.49 23.90
C TYR A 158 -17.23 -13.01 23.13
N PRO A 159 -17.30 -14.33 22.83
CA PRO A 159 -18.49 -14.88 22.18
C PRO A 159 -19.74 -14.67 23.04
N PRO A 160 -20.92 -14.46 22.44
CA PRO A 160 -22.18 -14.45 23.18
C PRO A 160 -22.34 -15.76 23.98
N ASN A 161 -22.59 -15.65 25.28
CA ASN A 161 -22.75 -16.77 26.22
C ASN A 161 -21.48 -17.58 26.53
N ALA A 162 -20.29 -17.17 26.08
CA ALA A 162 -19.02 -17.76 26.51
C ALA A 162 -18.40 -16.91 27.63
N GLN A 163 -17.86 -17.58 28.64
CA GLN A 163 -17.11 -16.91 29.71
C GLN A 163 -15.61 -16.78 29.39
N SER A 164 -15.12 -17.55 28.41
CA SER A 164 -13.73 -17.57 27.98
C SER A 164 -13.45 -16.54 26.88
N LEU A 165 -12.28 -15.91 26.96
CA LEU A 165 -11.78 -15.02 25.91
C LEU A 165 -11.41 -15.86 24.68
N PHE A 166 -11.94 -15.51 23.52
CA PHE A 166 -11.67 -16.21 22.27
C PHE A 166 -10.61 -15.45 21.47
N SER A 167 -9.61 -16.16 20.94
CA SER A 167 -8.69 -15.65 19.91
C SER A 167 -8.51 -16.73 18.85
N SER A 168 -8.50 -16.38 17.57
CA SER A 168 -8.62 -17.34 16.46
C SER A 168 -7.48 -18.36 16.41
N GLY A 169 -6.29 -17.99 16.87
CA GLY A 169 -5.06 -18.78 16.69
C GLY A 169 -4.59 -18.87 15.23
N ASP A 170 -5.32 -18.27 14.30
CA ASP A 170 -5.02 -18.28 12.88
C ASP A 170 -3.68 -17.57 12.59
N PRO A 171 -3.00 -17.96 11.49
CA PRO A 171 -1.93 -17.16 10.89
C PRO A 171 -2.24 -15.67 10.89
N SER A 172 -1.26 -14.86 11.28
CA SER A 172 -1.48 -13.42 11.35
C SER A 172 -1.80 -12.83 9.97
N PRO A 173 -2.72 -11.85 9.92
CA PRO A 173 -3.10 -11.20 8.67
C PRO A 173 -1.93 -10.40 8.08
N VAL A 174 -2.10 -9.93 6.85
CA VAL A 174 -1.22 -8.91 6.29
C VAL A 174 -1.35 -7.65 7.15
N PRO A 175 -0.25 -7.09 7.70
CA PRO A 175 -0.36 -6.02 8.67
C PRO A 175 -0.81 -4.71 8.01
N VAL A 176 -1.51 -3.88 8.79
CA VAL A 176 -1.83 -2.49 8.41
C VAL A 176 -1.43 -1.59 9.56
N PHE A 177 -0.26 -0.95 9.43
CA PHE A 177 0.30 -0.11 10.49
C PHE A 177 -0.37 1.26 10.54
N LYS A 178 -0.54 1.77 11.77
CA LYS A 178 -1.05 3.10 12.09
C LYS A 178 -0.14 3.75 13.14
N ALA A 179 -0.20 5.07 13.21
CA ALA A 179 0.37 5.80 14.33
C ALA A 179 -0.34 5.34 15.60
N LEU A 180 0.38 5.03 16.66
CA LEU A 180 -0.28 4.73 17.92
C LEU A 180 -0.90 6.02 18.48
N THR A 181 -2.10 5.94 19.05
CA THR A 181 -2.73 7.06 19.77
C THR A 181 -3.40 6.47 20.99
N ALA A 182 -3.79 7.29 21.95
CA ALA A 182 -4.41 6.83 23.18
C ALA A 182 -5.63 5.90 22.96
N ALA A 183 -6.42 6.13 21.90
CA ALA A 183 -7.61 5.31 21.64
C ALA A 183 -7.35 4.09 20.74
N ARG A 184 -6.14 3.93 20.20
CA ARG A 184 -5.84 2.88 19.21
C ARG A 184 -5.38 1.59 19.86
N ARG A 185 -5.68 0.49 19.19
CA ARG A 185 -5.36 -0.87 19.61
C ARG A 185 -3.92 -1.24 19.21
N ILE A 186 -3.38 -2.27 19.84
CA ILE A 186 -2.11 -2.89 19.44
C ILE A 186 -2.32 -4.39 19.27
N PHE A 187 -2.26 -4.85 18.03
CA PHE A 187 -2.44 -6.25 17.69
C PHE A 187 -1.40 -7.16 18.37
N PRO A 188 -1.74 -8.42 18.71
CA PRO A 188 -3.08 -9.01 18.64
C PRO A 188 -4.03 -8.69 19.79
N MET A 189 -3.58 -8.21 20.96
CA MET A 189 -4.40 -8.26 22.17
C MET A 189 -4.75 -6.91 22.81
N ALA A 190 -3.98 -5.84 22.58
CA ALA A 190 -4.18 -4.60 23.33
C ALA A 190 -5.42 -3.84 22.82
N GLU A 191 -6.28 -3.45 23.75
CA GLU A 191 -7.49 -2.68 23.43
C GLU A 191 -7.26 -1.15 23.46
N SER A 192 -6.09 -0.72 23.91
CA SER A 192 -5.63 0.68 23.96
C SER A 192 -4.11 0.77 23.78
N SER A 193 -3.55 1.99 23.83
CA SER A 193 -2.10 2.19 23.79
C SER A 193 -1.40 1.86 25.11
N TRP A 194 -2.17 1.82 26.20
CA TRP A 194 -1.69 1.55 27.56
C TRP A 194 -0.47 2.42 27.92
N GLY A 195 0.47 1.90 28.70
CA GLY A 195 1.76 2.53 28.91
C GLY A 195 2.74 2.41 27.72
N TRP A 196 2.40 1.65 26.68
CA TRP A 196 3.30 1.37 25.56
C TRP A 196 3.45 2.56 24.61
N GLY A 197 2.38 3.36 24.45
CA GLY A 197 2.44 4.63 23.71
C GLY A 197 3.46 5.60 24.29
N GLU A 198 3.37 5.85 25.59
CA GLU A 198 4.29 6.76 26.28
C GLU A 198 5.71 6.17 26.36
N LEU A 199 5.87 4.84 26.54
CA LEU A 199 7.17 4.18 26.43
C LEU A 199 7.82 4.44 25.06
N GLY A 200 7.02 4.39 23.99
CA GLY A 200 7.47 4.76 22.65
C GLY A 200 8.02 6.18 22.57
N ASP A 201 7.36 7.16 23.21
CA ASP A 201 7.87 8.54 23.26
C ASP A 201 9.24 8.63 23.91
N TYR A 202 9.47 7.90 25.02
CA TYR A 202 10.78 7.88 25.66
C TYR A 202 11.87 7.36 24.73
N ILE A 203 11.61 6.26 24.03
CA ILE A 203 12.56 5.61 23.13
C ILE A 203 12.83 6.51 21.91
N VAL A 204 11.76 7.07 21.32
CA VAL A 204 11.88 8.01 20.20
C VAL A 204 12.68 9.25 20.62
N ASN A 205 12.43 9.81 21.81
CA ASN A 205 13.16 10.97 22.30
C ASN A 205 14.64 10.65 22.58
N ARG A 206 14.93 9.48 23.14
CA ARG A 206 16.30 9.07 23.52
C ARG A 206 17.16 8.68 22.33
N TYR A 207 16.60 7.95 21.37
CA TYR A 207 17.36 7.35 20.26
C TYR A 207 17.04 7.96 18.90
N ASN A 208 16.03 8.84 18.82
CA ASN A 208 15.63 9.54 17.60
C ASN A 208 15.33 8.61 16.42
N VAL A 209 14.78 7.42 16.72
CA VAL A 209 14.34 6.43 15.74
C VAL A 209 12.87 6.09 15.98
N PRO A 210 12.13 5.66 14.93
CA PRO A 210 10.76 5.17 15.09
C PRO A 210 10.71 3.87 15.89
N VAL A 211 9.53 3.60 16.47
CA VAL A 211 9.28 2.42 17.30
C VAL A 211 8.03 1.69 16.80
N ALA A 212 8.04 0.36 16.86
CA ALA A 212 6.84 -0.45 16.68
C ALA A 212 6.62 -1.40 17.86
N PHE A 213 5.36 -1.53 18.29
CA PHE A 213 4.93 -2.46 19.33
C PHE A 213 3.96 -3.50 18.78
N TYR A 214 4.10 -4.73 19.29
CA TYR A 214 3.12 -5.82 19.19
C TYR A 214 2.80 -6.28 20.61
N VAL A 215 1.56 -6.68 20.88
CA VAL A 215 1.13 -7.02 22.24
C VAL A 215 0.41 -8.36 22.29
N ALA A 216 1.06 -9.35 22.92
CA ALA A 216 0.56 -10.70 23.11
C ALA A 216 0.18 -11.01 24.56
N GLY A 217 0.15 -10.01 25.46
CA GLY A 217 -0.29 -10.21 26.85
C GLY A 217 -1.69 -10.81 26.93
N TRP A 218 -1.93 -11.65 27.95
CA TRP A 218 -3.18 -12.40 28.08
C TRP A 218 -3.73 -12.41 29.52
N ASP A 219 -4.97 -11.97 29.68
CA ASP A 219 -5.53 -11.70 31.01
C ASP A 219 -5.54 -12.93 31.92
N ALA A 220 -5.22 -12.70 33.19
CA ALA A 220 -5.20 -13.72 34.24
C ALA A 220 -4.39 -14.99 33.89
N SER A 221 -3.38 -14.87 33.03
CA SER A 221 -2.47 -15.97 32.72
C SER A 221 -1.35 -16.09 33.75
N THR A 222 -1.05 -17.34 34.14
CA THR A 222 0.16 -17.71 34.88
C THR A 222 1.27 -18.11 33.92
N VAL A 223 2.52 -18.12 34.37
CA VAL A 223 3.64 -18.66 33.58
C VAL A 223 3.41 -20.13 33.20
N GLU A 224 2.71 -20.89 34.04
CA GLU A 224 2.30 -22.26 33.74
C GLU A 224 1.36 -22.31 32.53
N ASN A 225 0.36 -21.41 32.44
CA ASN A 225 -0.50 -21.35 31.25
C ASN A 225 0.32 -21.11 29.98
N TRP A 226 1.31 -20.22 30.04
CA TRP A 226 2.17 -19.90 28.91
C TRP A 226 3.02 -21.09 28.45
N ILE A 227 3.71 -21.81 29.35
CA ILE A 227 4.53 -22.96 28.95
C ILE A 227 3.67 -24.17 28.54
N ASN A 228 2.53 -24.40 29.19
CA ASN A 228 1.64 -25.50 28.84
C ASN A 228 1.06 -25.29 27.43
N SER A 229 0.53 -24.11 27.16
CA SER A 229 0.03 -23.77 25.82
C SER A 229 1.13 -23.83 24.74
N ALA A 230 2.37 -23.42 25.06
CA ALA A 230 3.52 -23.55 24.17
C ALA A 230 3.87 -25.01 23.82
N ASN A 231 3.55 -25.94 24.72
CA ASN A 231 3.75 -27.37 24.55
C ASN A 231 2.50 -28.11 24.05
N GLY A 232 1.47 -27.37 23.60
CA GLY A 232 0.24 -27.97 23.06
C GLY A 232 -0.74 -28.48 24.12
N ILE A 233 -0.58 -28.06 25.37
CA ILE A 233 -1.47 -28.42 26.48
C ILE A 233 -2.48 -27.26 26.67
N PRO A 234 -3.79 -27.50 26.49
CA PRO A 234 -4.82 -26.47 26.73
C PRO A 234 -4.80 -25.97 28.18
N THR A 235 -5.09 -24.68 28.36
CA THR A 235 -5.08 -24.01 29.66
C THR A 235 -6.28 -23.10 29.80
N CYS A 236 -6.60 -22.64 31.01
CA CYS A 236 -7.76 -21.84 31.32
C CYS A 236 -7.39 -20.66 32.24
N ASN A 237 -8.34 -19.76 32.46
CA ASN A 237 -8.19 -18.61 33.33
C ASN A 237 -7.89 -19.01 34.79
N ARG A 238 -6.90 -18.36 35.40
CA ARG A 238 -6.48 -18.64 36.78
C ARG A 238 -7.59 -18.45 37.82
N TYR A 239 -8.40 -17.41 37.67
CA TYR A 239 -9.41 -17.03 38.67
C TYR A 239 -10.75 -17.74 38.45
N TYR A 240 -11.02 -18.18 37.22
CA TYR A 240 -12.25 -18.88 36.86
C TYR A 240 -11.99 -19.89 35.73
N CYS A 241 -11.51 -21.08 36.09
CA CYS A 241 -11.27 -22.16 35.14
C CYS A 241 -12.57 -22.91 34.82
N VAL A 242 -13.47 -22.26 34.08
CA VAL A 242 -14.74 -22.89 33.63
C VAL A 242 -14.55 -23.64 32.31
N GLU A 243 -13.69 -23.11 31.43
CA GLU A 243 -13.36 -23.69 30.14
C GLU A 243 -11.91 -23.39 29.79
N ASN A 244 -11.25 -24.27 29.04
CA ASN A 244 -9.96 -23.99 28.44
C ASN A 244 -10.09 -22.89 27.37
N TRP A 245 -9.10 -22.01 27.31
CA TRP A 245 -9.00 -21.07 26.20
C TRP A 245 -8.79 -21.83 24.88
N PRO A 246 -9.52 -21.45 23.83
CA PRO A 246 -9.41 -22.08 22.53
C PRO A 246 -8.03 -21.81 21.91
N ASN A 247 -7.66 -22.63 20.93
CA ASN A 247 -6.49 -22.40 20.07
C ASN A 247 -5.15 -22.23 20.82
N LEU A 248 -4.99 -22.96 21.92
CA LEU A 248 -3.75 -23.01 22.71
C LEU A 248 -3.26 -21.62 23.13
N GLN A 249 -4.19 -20.77 23.56
CA GLN A 249 -3.84 -19.49 24.18
C GLN A 249 -3.28 -19.73 25.59
N PRO A 250 -2.37 -18.87 26.08
CA PRO A 250 -1.95 -17.58 25.48
C PRO A 250 -0.79 -17.64 24.46
N TYR A 251 -0.05 -18.74 24.38
CA TYR A 251 1.22 -18.74 23.64
C TYR A 251 1.07 -18.56 22.12
N THR A 252 -0.01 -19.06 21.52
CA THR A 252 -0.23 -19.00 20.06
C THR A 252 -0.10 -17.58 19.50
N ASN A 253 -0.57 -16.56 20.22
CA ASN A 253 -0.46 -15.17 19.77
C ASN A 253 0.99 -14.67 19.72
N LEU A 254 1.81 -15.00 20.73
CA LEU A 254 3.23 -14.66 20.71
C LEU A 254 3.95 -15.38 19.57
N LYS A 255 3.67 -16.67 19.37
CA LYS A 255 4.21 -17.47 18.27
C LYS A 255 3.87 -16.85 16.91
N ASN A 256 2.62 -16.47 16.69
CA ASN A 256 2.19 -15.87 15.43
C ASN A 256 2.84 -14.50 15.19
N VAL A 257 2.96 -13.64 16.20
CA VAL A 257 3.70 -12.36 16.07
C VAL A 257 5.15 -12.60 15.68
N MET A 258 5.85 -13.56 16.32
CA MET A 258 7.23 -13.90 15.98
C MET A 258 7.33 -14.38 14.52
N GLN A 259 6.49 -15.33 14.12
CA GLN A 259 6.58 -15.98 12.81
C GLN A 259 6.15 -15.08 11.65
N TYR A 260 5.17 -14.19 11.84
CA TYR A 260 4.59 -13.40 10.75
C TYR A 260 5.04 -11.95 10.70
N TYR A 261 5.40 -11.34 11.83
CA TYR A 261 5.78 -9.93 11.88
C TYR A 261 7.25 -9.75 12.22
N LEU A 262 7.75 -10.38 13.28
CA LEU A 262 9.15 -10.22 13.69
C LEU A 262 10.12 -10.94 12.74
N SER A 263 9.65 -11.93 11.97
CA SER A 263 10.45 -12.57 10.91
C SER A 263 10.81 -11.59 9.79
N ILE A 264 9.90 -10.67 9.44
CA ILE A 264 10.07 -9.64 8.39
C ILE A 264 10.59 -8.31 8.95
N ALA A 265 10.14 -7.90 10.14
CA ALA A 265 10.53 -6.63 10.74
C ALA A 265 11.79 -6.76 11.61
N GLY A 266 12.08 -7.93 12.16
CA GLY A 266 13.05 -8.09 13.24
C GLY A 266 12.47 -7.64 14.59
N ALA A 267 13.26 -7.79 15.65
CA ALA A 267 12.88 -7.39 17.01
C ALA A 267 14.11 -7.23 17.91
N ARG A 268 14.05 -6.31 18.87
CA ARG A 268 15.08 -6.20 19.90
C ARG A 268 14.84 -7.17 21.05
N ALA A 269 13.62 -7.19 21.58
CA ALA A 269 13.29 -8.04 22.73
C ALA A 269 11.80 -8.34 22.88
N VAL A 270 11.53 -9.42 23.62
CA VAL A 270 10.24 -9.65 24.29
C VAL A 270 10.23 -8.91 25.62
N LEU A 271 9.19 -8.12 25.88
CA LEU A 271 8.95 -7.43 27.14
C LEU A 271 7.96 -8.24 27.97
N TRP A 272 8.45 -8.92 28.99
CA TRP A 272 7.64 -9.81 29.83
C TRP A 272 7.14 -9.09 31.09
N HIS A 273 5.82 -8.96 31.22
CA HIS A 273 5.16 -8.45 32.44
C HIS A 273 4.10 -9.44 32.93
N GLN A 274 4.48 -10.26 33.91
CA GLN A 274 3.61 -11.25 34.52
C GLN A 274 4.14 -11.64 35.89
N GLY A 275 3.22 -11.92 36.81
CA GLY A 275 3.53 -12.40 38.15
C GLY A 275 2.44 -12.09 39.17
N GLU A 276 1.52 -11.18 38.87
CA GLU A 276 0.44 -10.79 39.79
C GLU A 276 -0.61 -11.91 39.96
N ALA A 277 -0.72 -12.82 38.99
CA ALA A 277 -1.55 -14.02 39.08
C ALA A 277 -0.86 -15.22 39.78
N GLU A 278 0.40 -15.05 40.20
CA GLU A 278 1.20 -16.12 40.82
C GLU A 278 0.99 -16.12 42.34
N TYR A 279 0.27 -17.12 42.82
CA TYR A 279 0.15 -17.45 44.24
C TYR A 279 -0.03 -18.96 44.38
N GLY A 280 0.67 -19.58 45.34
CA GLY A 280 0.50 -20.99 45.67
C GLY A 280 -0.93 -21.30 46.16
N ASP A 281 -1.22 -22.58 46.41
CA ASP A 281 -2.28 -22.90 47.38
C ASP A 281 -1.98 -22.09 48.65
N ALA A 282 -2.99 -21.46 49.24
CA ALA A 282 -2.86 -20.66 50.46
C ALA A 282 -2.17 -21.43 51.61
N SER A 283 -2.06 -22.76 51.49
CA SER A 283 -1.35 -23.66 52.39
C SER A 283 0.18 -23.79 52.17
N SER A 284 0.74 -23.51 50.98
CA SER A 284 2.13 -23.87 50.66
C SER A 284 3.12 -22.70 50.56
N GLY A 285 2.64 -21.47 50.37
CA GLY A 285 3.46 -20.25 50.40
C GLY A 285 4.69 -20.22 49.46
N SER A 286 4.71 -21.05 48.40
CA SER A 286 5.85 -21.20 47.50
C SER A 286 5.40 -21.40 46.05
N ILE A 287 6.12 -20.77 45.11
CA ILE A 287 5.90 -20.87 43.65
C ILE A 287 7.17 -21.40 42.97
N PRO A 288 7.60 -22.62 43.31
CA PRO A 288 8.94 -23.11 42.94
C PRO A 288 9.10 -23.27 41.42
N ALA A 289 8.02 -23.54 40.71
CA ALA A 289 8.02 -23.82 39.28
C ALA A 289 8.17 -22.57 38.39
N TYR A 290 7.99 -21.35 38.92
CA TYR A 290 7.95 -20.13 38.11
C TYR A 290 9.22 -19.97 37.26
N ALA A 291 10.40 -20.04 37.90
CA ALA A 291 11.66 -19.81 37.21
C ALA A 291 11.92 -20.88 36.15
N THR A 292 11.66 -22.15 36.46
CA THR A 292 11.79 -23.26 35.49
C THR A 292 10.85 -23.08 34.30
N ASN A 293 9.58 -22.77 34.55
CA ASN A 293 8.57 -22.60 33.50
C ASN A 293 8.92 -21.41 32.59
N LEU A 294 9.34 -20.27 33.14
CA LEU A 294 9.73 -19.12 32.33
C LEU A 294 11.01 -19.39 31.52
N LYS A 295 12.02 -20.06 32.10
CA LYS A 295 13.23 -20.47 31.36
C LYS A 295 12.87 -21.37 30.16
N ASN A 296 12.01 -22.35 30.39
CA ASN A 296 11.55 -23.26 29.34
C ASN A 296 10.71 -22.53 28.27
N LEU A 297 9.86 -21.58 28.68
CA LEU A 297 9.07 -20.76 27.75
C LEU A 297 9.97 -19.90 26.85
N ILE A 298 10.99 -19.26 27.44
CA ILE A 298 11.98 -18.47 26.69
C ILE A 298 12.67 -19.36 25.65
N GLN A 299 13.15 -20.53 26.05
CA GLN A 299 13.80 -21.48 25.13
C GLN A 299 12.85 -21.97 24.04
N LYS A 300 11.61 -22.30 24.40
CA LYS A 300 10.58 -22.74 23.46
C LYS A 300 10.23 -21.65 22.44
N SER A 301 10.12 -20.40 22.87
CA SER A 301 9.90 -19.26 21.98
C SER A 301 10.99 -19.10 20.93
N ARG A 302 12.26 -19.31 21.32
CA ARG A 302 13.41 -19.25 20.42
C ARG A 302 13.42 -20.42 19.44
N GLN A 303 13.09 -21.62 19.92
CA GLN A 303 12.94 -22.80 19.06
C GLN A 303 11.88 -22.55 17.98
N ASP A 304 10.69 -22.06 18.37
CA ASP A 304 9.60 -21.77 17.44
C ASP A 304 9.88 -20.55 16.54
N PHE A 305 10.89 -19.74 16.88
CA PHE A 305 11.40 -18.61 16.10
C PHE A 305 12.72 -18.94 15.39
N GLY A 306 12.88 -20.19 14.94
CA GLY A 306 14.00 -20.61 14.08
C GLY A 306 15.35 -20.62 14.81
N GLY A 307 15.36 -20.89 16.11
CA GLY A 307 16.58 -20.90 16.95
C GLY A 307 17.18 -19.52 17.21
N ARG A 308 16.51 -18.44 16.80
CA ARG A 308 17.01 -17.07 16.97
C ARG A 308 17.06 -16.72 18.46
N ASN A 309 18.22 -16.29 18.95
CA ASN A 309 18.45 -15.97 20.35
C ASN A 309 17.86 -14.59 20.75
N LEU A 310 16.55 -14.41 20.56
CA LEU A 310 15.84 -13.17 20.87
C LEU A 310 15.97 -12.84 22.36
N SER A 311 16.34 -11.59 22.66
CA SER A 311 16.49 -11.08 24.03
C SER A 311 15.13 -11.01 24.73
N TRP A 312 15.11 -11.26 26.04
CA TRP A 312 13.92 -11.07 26.88
C TRP A 312 14.23 -10.06 27.97
N MET A 313 13.31 -9.14 28.26
CA MET A 313 13.37 -8.28 29.43
C MET A 313 12.26 -8.68 30.38
N VAL A 314 12.62 -9.14 31.58
CA VAL A 314 11.66 -9.69 32.56
C VAL A 314 11.40 -8.66 33.65
N ALA A 315 10.17 -8.15 33.69
CA ALA A 315 9.73 -7.28 34.78
C ALA A 315 9.67 -8.05 36.11
N ARG A 316 9.91 -7.32 37.19
CA ARG A 316 9.70 -7.75 38.56
C ARG A 316 8.35 -7.18 39.01
N ALA A 317 7.33 -8.02 39.04
CA ALA A 317 5.96 -7.64 39.37
C ALA A 317 5.24 -8.81 40.04
N SER A 318 4.57 -8.58 41.17
CA SER A 318 3.82 -9.61 41.87
C SER A 318 2.66 -9.10 42.72
N PHE A 319 2.48 -7.78 42.81
CA PHE A 319 1.37 -7.19 43.55
C PHE A 319 0.02 -7.56 42.94
N ASP A 320 -0.81 -8.28 43.69
CA ASP A 320 -2.11 -8.79 43.24
C ASP A 320 -3.29 -7.84 43.51
N GLY A 321 -3.01 -6.60 43.90
CA GLY A 321 -4.01 -5.64 44.38
C GLY A 321 -4.10 -5.56 45.90
N SER A 322 -3.50 -6.51 46.62
CA SER A 322 -3.47 -6.54 48.09
C SER A 322 -2.05 -6.65 48.66
N VAL A 323 -1.23 -7.54 48.11
CA VAL A 323 0.09 -7.85 48.65
C VAL A 323 1.11 -8.07 47.54
N SER A 324 2.33 -7.58 47.76
CA SER A 324 3.49 -7.91 46.95
C SER A 324 4.15 -9.18 47.47
N ARG A 325 4.37 -10.14 46.56
CA ARG A 325 4.92 -11.45 46.86
C ARG A 325 6.40 -11.51 46.52
N SER A 326 7.26 -11.48 47.53
CA SER A 326 8.72 -11.45 47.33
C SER A 326 9.28 -12.76 46.75
N ASP A 327 8.61 -13.89 46.99
CA ASP A 327 8.95 -15.19 46.41
C ASP A 327 8.80 -15.19 44.87
N VAL A 328 7.73 -14.58 44.33
CA VAL A 328 7.58 -14.35 42.88
C VAL A 328 8.72 -13.49 42.34
N ILE A 329 9.00 -12.36 43.01
CA ILE A 329 10.08 -11.44 42.62
C ILE A 329 11.44 -12.16 42.62
N ASN A 330 11.71 -12.98 43.63
CA ASN A 330 12.93 -13.78 43.73
C ASN A 330 13.05 -14.79 42.57
N LYS A 331 11.94 -15.40 42.15
CA LYS A 331 11.92 -16.31 41.00
C LYS A 331 12.09 -15.60 39.66
N GLN A 332 11.52 -14.40 39.50
CA GLN A 332 11.81 -13.54 38.35
C GLN A 332 13.30 -13.16 38.31
N GLN A 333 13.88 -12.81 39.46
CA GLN A 333 15.31 -12.50 39.57
C GLN A 333 16.20 -13.72 39.28
N GLU A 334 15.80 -14.93 39.68
CA GLU A 334 16.50 -16.18 39.33
C GLU A 334 16.62 -16.36 37.80
N VAL A 335 15.54 -16.08 37.07
CA VAL A 335 15.54 -16.16 35.59
C VAL A 335 16.45 -15.10 34.99
N ILE A 336 16.37 -13.85 35.49
CA ILE A 336 17.21 -12.74 35.04
C ILE A 336 18.70 -13.05 35.27
N ASN A 337 19.04 -13.66 36.40
CA ASN A 337 20.41 -14.01 36.76
C ASN A 337 20.92 -15.29 36.08
N THR A 338 20.10 -15.96 35.27
CA THR A 338 20.51 -17.20 34.60
C THR A 338 21.53 -16.87 33.50
N ALA A 339 22.79 -17.22 33.76
CA ALA A 339 23.90 -16.98 32.85
C ALA A 339 23.64 -17.57 31.44
N GLY A 340 23.94 -16.81 30.40
CA GLY A 340 23.79 -17.24 29.01
C GLY A 340 22.34 -17.33 28.49
N LEU A 341 21.32 -17.09 29.33
CA LEU A 341 19.93 -17.15 28.89
C LEU A 341 19.50 -15.96 28.03
N ASN A 342 20.34 -14.92 27.88
CA ASN A 342 20.02 -13.68 27.16
C ASN A 342 18.73 -13.02 27.69
N VAL A 343 18.68 -12.83 29.01
CA VAL A 343 17.59 -12.17 29.73
C VAL A 343 18.13 -10.94 30.43
N PHE A 344 17.38 -9.86 30.36
CA PHE A 344 17.69 -8.56 30.93
C PHE A 344 16.71 -8.22 32.05
N GLN A 345 17.20 -7.48 33.04
CA GLN A 345 16.38 -7.03 34.15
C GLN A 345 15.39 -5.95 33.69
N GLY A 346 14.10 -6.25 33.80
CA GLY A 346 13.03 -5.30 33.58
C GLY A 346 12.69 -4.46 34.83
N PRO A 347 11.64 -3.64 34.74
CA PRO A 347 11.25 -2.72 35.82
C PRO A 347 10.82 -3.47 37.07
N TYR A 348 10.94 -2.81 38.23
CA TYR A 348 10.30 -3.28 39.47
C TYR A 348 8.98 -2.54 39.68
N ASN A 349 7.88 -3.07 39.14
CA ASN A 349 6.60 -2.37 39.07
C ASN A 349 5.77 -2.46 40.37
N ASP A 350 6.18 -3.27 41.34
CA ASP A 350 5.63 -3.21 42.70
C ASP A 350 5.96 -1.92 43.44
N THR A 351 6.93 -1.15 42.96
CA THR A 351 7.19 0.20 43.47
C THR A 351 6.09 1.21 43.15
N ILE A 352 5.23 0.92 42.17
CA ILE A 352 4.11 1.79 41.82
C ILE A 352 2.97 1.49 42.80
N GLN A 353 2.82 2.37 43.79
CA GLN A 353 1.67 2.45 44.67
C GLN A 353 0.53 3.21 43.99
N PHE A 354 -0.72 3.01 44.44
CA PHE A 354 -1.90 3.74 43.94
C PHE A 354 -2.10 3.65 42.42
N ARG A 355 -1.95 2.42 41.89
CA ARG A 355 -1.82 2.10 40.46
C ARG A 355 -2.99 2.55 39.60
N ASN A 356 -4.21 2.56 40.12
CA ASN A 356 -5.42 2.83 39.35
C ASN A 356 -5.96 4.23 39.70
N ALA A 357 -5.51 5.26 38.98
CA ALA A 357 -6.02 6.62 39.14
C ALA A 357 -5.93 7.15 40.60
N GLY A 358 -4.94 6.69 41.37
CA GLY A 358 -4.76 7.08 42.78
C GLY A 358 -5.32 6.08 43.80
N THR A 359 -5.94 4.97 43.37
CA THR A 359 -6.39 3.89 44.25
C THR A 359 -5.49 2.66 44.14
N THR A 360 -5.50 1.84 45.19
CA THR A 360 -4.81 0.54 45.21
C THR A 360 -5.59 -0.46 44.35
N ASP A 361 -4.92 -1.02 43.34
CA ASP A 361 -5.48 -1.98 42.38
C ASP A 361 -4.31 -2.78 41.78
N VAL A 362 -4.60 -3.94 41.20
CA VAL A 362 -3.60 -4.72 40.44
C VAL A 362 -3.22 -4.05 39.12
N HIS A 363 -4.18 -3.37 38.48
CA HIS A 363 -4.03 -2.72 37.18
C HIS A 363 -3.61 -1.25 37.27
N PHE A 364 -3.04 -0.77 36.17
CA PHE A 364 -2.60 0.61 36.03
C PHE A 364 -3.63 1.47 35.31
N ARG A 365 -3.86 2.68 35.83
CA ARG A 365 -4.71 3.68 35.19
C ARG A 365 -4.21 5.07 35.51
N ASN A 366 -4.35 5.99 34.55
CA ASN A 366 -4.17 7.41 34.83
C ASN A 366 -5.47 8.03 35.34
N VAL A 367 -5.39 9.02 36.23
CA VAL A 367 -6.59 9.74 36.71
C VAL A 367 -7.29 10.53 35.60
N SER A 368 -6.52 10.99 34.61
CA SER A 368 -7.01 11.81 33.50
C SER A 368 -6.08 11.67 32.30
N ARG A 369 -6.55 12.14 31.13
CA ARG A 369 -5.77 12.25 29.90
C ARG A 369 -5.60 13.75 29.57
N PRO A 370 -4.59 14.45 30.13
CA PRO A 370 -4.41 15.89 29.89
C PRO A 370 -4.20 16.21 28.41
N SER A 371 -4.72 17.36 27.97
CA SER A 371 -4.48 17.93 26.64
C SER A 371 -3.94 19.36 26.81
N PRO A 372 -2.75 19.69 26.25
CA PRO A 372 -1.89 18.83 25.44
C PRO A 372 -1.24 17.70 26.23
N HIS A 373 -0.68 16.70 25.53
CA HIS A 373 0.05 15.59 26.14
C HIS A 373 1.16 16.14 27.07
N PRO A 374 1.29 15.67 28.32
CA PRO A 374 2.20 16.24 29.32
C PRO A 374 3.69 15.97 29.06
N GLN A 375 4.01 15.13 28.07
CA GLN A 375 5.39 14.87 27.60
C GLN A 375 6.36 14.52 28.74
N TYR A 376 5.97 13.62 29.64
CA TYR A 376 6.78 13.27 30.80
C TYR A 376 8.21 12.85 30.44
N TYR A 377 8.45 12.33 29.23
CA TYR A 377 9.79 12.04 28.73
C TYR A 377 10.78 13.22 28.73
N LEU A 378 10.31 14.47 28.78
CA LEU A 378 11.12 15.67 28.95
C LEU A 378 11.28 16.11 30.42
N HIS A 379 10.48 15.56 31.33
CA HIS A 379 10.38 15.99 32.73
C HIS A 379 10.70 14.84 33.70
N PRO A 380 11.97 14.64 34.08
CA PRO A 380 12.41 13.46 34.83
C PRO A 380 11.89 13.38 36.27
N ASN A 381 11.42 14.50 36.87
CA ASN A 381 11.08 14.57 38.30
C ASN A 381 9.57 14.63 38.60
N THR A 382 8.68 14.63 37.61
CA THR A 382 7.29 15.05 37.81
C THR A 382 6.27 14.18 37.09
N ILE A 383 6.03 12.97 37.61
CA ILE A 383 4.83 12.19 37.28
C ILE A 383 3.96 12.11 38.55
N PRO A 384 2.72 12.63 38.57
CA PRO A 384 1.83 12.51 39.72
C PRO A 384 1.63 11.06 40.18
N GLN A 385 1.37 10.83 41.47
CA GLN A 385 1.20 9.46 42.00
C GLN A 385 -0.01 8.74 41.38
N ASN A 386 -1.06 9.48 41.04
CA ASN A 386 -2.29 8.97 40.42
C ASN A 386 -2.20 8.79 38.89
N MET A 387 -0.99 8.82 38.31
CA MET A 387 -0.73 8.57 36.89
C MET A 387 -0.02 7.21 36.71
N GLY A 388 -0.73 6.12 37.03
CA GLY A 388 -0.16 4.78 37.10
C GLY A 388 0.45 4.29 35.78
N LEU A 389 -0.18 4.57 34.63
CA LEU A 389 0.32 4.15 33.31
C LEU A 389 1.55 4.94 32.88
N SER A 390 1.60 6.24 33.17
CA SER A 390 2.80 7.05 32.91
C SER A 390 3.98 6.61 33.78
N ARG A 391 3.71 6.22 35.04
CA ARG A 391 4.74 5.62 35.92
C ARG A 391 5.20 4.25 35.44
N PHE A 392 4.28 3.42 34.95
CA PHE A 392 4.61 2.15 34.31
C PHE A 392 5.52 2.34 33.11
N ALA A 393 5.18 3.27 32.21
CA ALA A 393 6.01 3.61 31.05
C ALA A 393 7.40 4.11 31.46
N ARG A 394 7.47 4.99 32.47
CA ARG A 394 8.74 5.47 33.04
C ARG A 394 9.60 4.34 33.57
N ASN A 395 9.01 3.43 34.35
CA ASN A 395 9.73 2.31 34.93
C ASN A 395 10.33 1.42 33.84
N TRP A 396 9.57 1.09 32.80
CA TRP A 396 10.10 0.36 31.64
C TRP A 396 11.25 1.11 30.98
N ASN A 397 11.10 2.41 30.71
CA ASN A 397 12.14 3.23 30.12
C ASN A 397 13.43 3.29 30.97
N ASN A 398 13.30 3.25 32.31
CA ASN A 398 14.46 3.22 33.22
C ASN A 398 15.21 1.89 33.14
N SER A 399 14.52 0.77 32.88
CA SER A 399 15.16 -0.53 32.63
C SER A 399 15.68 -0.69 31.21
N MET A 400 15.08 0.01 30.23
CA MET A 400 15.56 0.11 28.85
C MET A 400 16.62 1.20 28.72
N ASP A 401 17.66 1.11 29.55
CA ASP A 401 18.77 2.06 29.56
C ASP A 401 19.76 1.80 28.41
N ASN A 402 20.81 2.62 28.34
CA ASN A 402 21.85 2.46 27.32
C ASN A 402 22.56 1.10 27.42
N THR A 403 22.70 0.55 28.63
CA THR A 403 23.30 -0.77 28.85
C THR A 403 22.47 -1.85 28.18
N PHE A 404 21.14 -1.81 28.33
CA PHE A 404 20.25 -2.73 27.63
C PHE A 404 20.40 -2.61 26.11
N PHE A 405 20.31 -1.41 25.54
CA PHE A 405 20.39 -1.24 24.07
C PHE A 405 21.74 -1.62 23.47
N GLN A 406 22.83 -1.50 24.24
CA GLN A 406 24.16 -1.93 23.81
C GLN A 406 24.33 -3.46 23.86
N ASN A 407 23.75 -4.12 24.86
CA ASN A 407 24.00 -5.54 25.12
C ASN A 407 22.93 -6.47 24.55
N ALA A 408 21.68 -6.03 24.47
CA ALA A 408 20.58 -6.80 23.89
C ALA A 408 20.74 -6.87 22.37
N GLN A 409 21.26 -8.00 21.89
CA GLN A 409 21.47 -8.23 20.46
C GLN A 409 20.11 -8.28 19.75
N PRO A 410 19.85 -7.36 18.79
CA PRO A 410 18.63 -7.36 18.03
C PRO A 410 18.63 -8.48 17.00
N ILE A 411 17.45 -9.03 16.76
CA ILE A 411 17.19 -9.88 15.60
C ILE A 411 16.85 -8.98 14.42
N THR A 412 17.68 -8.97 13.40
CA THR A 412 17.39 -8.31 12.12
C THR A 412 16.92 -9.35 11.10
N PRO A 413 16.00 -9.00 10.18
CA PRO A 413 15.58 -9.90 9.12
C PRO A 413 16.75 -10.28 8.20
N THR A 414 16.88 -11.56 7.88
CA THR A 414 17.88 -12.09 6.95
C THR A 414 17.28 -12.92 5.82
N GLN A 415 16.01 -13.30 5.94
CA GLN A 415 15.22 -13.98 4.92
C GLN A 415 14.09 -13.09 4.44
N PHE A 416 13.73 -13.23 3.18
CA PHE A 416 12.59 -12.56 2.58
C PHE A 416 12.02 -13.38 1.43
N ALA A 417 10.72 -13.29 1.19
CA ALA A 417 10.07 -14.00 0.11
C ALA A 417 8.92 -13.18 -0.48
N VAL A 418 8.60 -13.44 -1.74
CA VAL A 418 7.48 -12.82 -2.46
C VAL A 418 6.72 -13.90 -3.21
N THR A 419 5.40 -13.88 -3.09
CA THR A 419 4.49 -14.73 -3.87
C THR A 419 4.32 -14.09 -5.24
N GLY A 420 4.43 -14.90 -6.30
CA GLY A 420 4.29 -14.46 -7.69
C GLY A 420 2.87 -13.99 -8.01
N ASN A 421 2.72 -13.44 -9.21
CA ASN A 421 1.43 -12.97 -9.69
C ASN A 421 0.55 -14.15 -10.13
N LEU A 422 -0.76 -13.91 -10.05
CA LEU A 422 -1.82 -14.78 -10.55
C LEU A 422 -2.63 -14.01 -11.59
N ALA A 423 -3.39 -14.76 -12.41
CA ALA A 423 -4.42 -14.18 -13.25
C ALA A 423 -5.35 -13.28 -12.42
N ASN A 424 -5.80 -12.17 -13.00
CA ASN A 424 -6.71 -11.25 -12.33
C ASN A 424 -8.08 -11.89 -12.06
N TYR A 425 -8.48 -12.84 -12.90
CA TYR A 425 -9.71 -13.60 -12.72
C TYR A 425 -9.42 -15.11 -12.64
N VAL A 426 -10.06 -15.76 -11.67
CA VAL A 426 -9.87 -17.20 -11.41
C VAL A 426 -11.22 -17.86 -11.13
N LEU A 427 -11.43 -19.09 -11.62
CA LEU A 427 -12.64 -19.86 -11.32
C LEU A 427 -12.56 -20.54 -9.93
N PRO A 428 -13.69 -20.71 -9.23
CA PRO A 428 -13.78 -21.65 -8.11
C PRO A 428 -13.32 -23.04 -8.55
N GLY A 429 -12.55 -23.75 -7.72
CA GLY A 429 -12.07 -25.10 -8.05
C GLY A 429 -10.87 -25.13 -9.01
N ALA A 430 -10.37 -23.98 -9.47
CA ALA A 430 -9.23 -23.94 -10.39
C ALA A 430 -7.95 -24.49 -9.75
N SER A 431 -7.16 -25.21 -10.55
CA SER A 431 -5.79 -25.59 -10.21
C SER A 431 -4.83 -24.47 -10.59
N LEU A 432 -4.06 -24.00 -9.61
CA LEU A 432 -3.16 -22.86 -9.73
C LEU A 432 -1.70 -23.27 -9.51
N SER A 433 -0.81 -22.70 -10.33
CA SER A 433 0.64 -22.81 -10.18
C SER A 433 1.19 -21.60 -9.43
N ILE A 434 1.45 -21.76 -8.13
CA ILE A 434 1.88 -20.67 -7.25
C ILE A 434 3.40 -20.57 -7.29
N SER A 435 3.90 -19.65 -8.10
CA SER A 435 5.31 -19.27 -8.07
C SER A 435 5.63 -18.39 -6.87
N PHE A 436 6.87 -18.46 -6.40
CA PHE A 436 7.43 -17.55 -5.41
C PHE A 436 8.94 -17.41 -5.62
N ALA A 437 9.50 -16.31 -5.12
CA ALA A 437 10.93 -16.02 -5.11
C ALA A 437 11.41 -15.70 -3.69
N THR A 438 12.68 -15.94 -3.42
CA THR A 438 13.25 -15.86 -2.07
C THR A 438 14.60 -15.15 -2.06
N LEU A 439 14.93 -14.57 -0.90
CA LEU A 439 16.24 -14.04 -0.54
C LEU A 439 16.67 -14.59 0.81
N GLY A 440 17.97 -14.83 0.95
CA GLY A 440 18.54 -15.47 2.13
C GLY A 440 18.45 -16.98 2.10
N THR A 441 18.89 -17.61 3.19
CA THR A 441 18.97 -19.07 3.31
C THR A 441 17.82 -19.60 4.17
N PHE A 442 17.22 -20.70 3.71
CA PHE A 442 16.20 -21.47 4.43
C PHE A 442 16.76 -22.85 4.79
N ASP A 443 16.23 -23.45 5.85
CA ASP A 443 16.81 -24.68 6.40
C ASP A 443 16.51 -25.90 5.52
N ALA A 444 17.35 -26.93 5.64
CA ALA A 444 17.10 -28.21 4.97
C ALA A 444 15.76 -28.82 5.42
N GLY A 445 14.97 -29.31 4.46
CA GLY A 445 13.63 -29.85 4.72
C GLY A 445 12.53 -28.79 4.84
N ASN A 446 12.85 -27.50 4.73
CA ASN A 446 11.86 -26.43 4.66
C ASN A 446 10.79 -26.73 3.60
N GLN A 447 9.53 -26.58 4.00
CA GLN A 447 8.36 -26.63 3.14
C GLN A 447 7.76 -25.25 3.02
N TRP A 448 6.96 -25.06 1.98
CA TRP A 448 6.27 -23.83 1.68
C TRP A 448 4.78 -24.10 1.68
N GLN A 449 4.08 -23.52 2.64
CA GLN A 449 2.62 -23.62 2.74
C GLN A 449 1.97 -22.52 1.92
N VAL A 450 0.97 -22.86 1.13
CA VAL A 450 0.16 -21.91 0.36
C VAL A 450 -1.09 -21.58 1.15
N GLN A 451 -1.23 -20.31 1.55
CA GLN A 451 -2.38 -19.80 2.30
C GLN A 451 -3.26 -18.94 1.41
N LEU A 452 -4.57 -19.16 1.46
CA LEU A 452 -5.59 -18.29 0.89
C LEU A 452 -5.91 -17.18 1.89
N LEU A 453 -5.93 -15.94 1.40
CA LEU A 453 -6.32 -14.75 2.15
C LEU A 453 -7.52 -14.07 1.49
N ASP A 454 -8.34 -13.38 2.26
CA ASP A 454 -9.34 -12.45 1.69
C ASP A 454 -8.69 -11.15 1.17
N SER A 455 -9.50 -10.25 0.62
CA SER A 455 -9.06 -8.97 0.08
C SER A 455 -8.42 -8.03 1.12
N LEU A 456 -8.69 -8.25 2.41
CA LEU A 456 -8.11 -7.49 3.52
C LEU A 456 -6.86 -8.18 4.10
N GLY A 457 -6.41 -9.27 3.49
CA GLY A 457 -5.25 -10.04 3.91
C GLY A 457 -5.48 -10.90 5.14
N GLN A 458 -6.73 -11.18 5.52
CA GLN A 458 -7.06 -12.11 6.60
C GLN A 458 -6.93 -13.55 6.13
N TYR A 459 -6.40 -14.41 6.99
CA TYR A 459 -6.28 -15.83 6.71
C TYR A 459 -7.64 -16.50 6.49
N LYS A 460 -7.74 -17.38 5.49
CA LYS A 460 -8.94 -18.18 5.21
C LYS A 460 -8.68 -19.67 5.34
N SER A 461 -7.65 -20.18 4.68
CA SER A 461 -7.34 -21.61 4.67
C SER A 461 -5.93 -21.87 4.14
N VAL A 462 -5.46 -23.10 4.32
CA VAL A 462 -4.28 -23.64 3.63
C VAL A 462 -4.77 -24.41 2.41
N LEU A 463 -4.21 -24.11 1.25
CA LEU A 463 -4.54 -24.77 -0.02
C LEU A 463 -3.63 -25.97 -0.33
N GLY A 464 -2.43 -25.99 0.25
CA GLY A 464 -1.46 -27.06 0.04
C GLY A 464 -0.06 -26.65 0.47
N SER A 465 0.93 -27.50 0.17
CA SER A 465 2.33 -27.23 0.43
C SER A 465 3.25 -27.89 -0.59
N GLY A 466 4.46 -27.37 -0.74
CA GLY A 466 5.52 -27.99 -1.55
C GLY A 466 6.92 -27.62 -1.08
N SER A 467 7.94 -28.29 -1.62
CA SER A 467 9.35 -28.06 -1.27
C SER A 467 10.04 -27.03 -2.17
N ALA A 468 9.45 -26.70 -3.32
CA ALA A 468 10.04 -25.81 -4.32
C ALA A 468 8.97 -24.99 -5.05
N SER A 469 9.43 -23.92 -5.70
CA SER A 469 8.62 -23.06 -6.57
C SER A 469 8.60 -23.63 -8.00
N PRO A 470 7.43 -23.67 -8.69
CA PRO A 470 6.10 -23.33 -8.21
C PRO A 470 5.42 -24.49 -7.45
N ILE A 471 4.39 -24.18 -6.64
CA ILE A 471 3.55 -25.16 -5.93
C ILE A 471 2.19 -25.26 -6.62
N GLN A 472 1.76 -26.47 -6.95
CA GLN A 472 0.43 -26.70 -7.49
C GLN A 472 -0.59 -26.83 -6.36
N VAL A 473 -1.68 -26.05 -6.43
CA VAL A 473 -2.79 -26.10 -5.45
C VAL A 473 -4.13 -25.99 -6.16
N THR A 474 -5.21 -26.38 -5.49
CA THR A 474 -6.57 -26.24 -6.01
C THR A 474 -7.37 -25.33 -5.08
N LEU A 475 -8.06 -24.33 -5.66
CA LEU A 475 -8.96 -23.48 -4.90
C LEU A 475 -10.22 -24.26 -4.46
N PRO A 476 -10.86 -23.90 -3.34
CA PRO A 476 -12.16 -24.47 -2.99
C PRO A 476 -13.20 -24.20 -4.09
N GLY A 477 -13.94 -25.25 -4.49
CA GLY A 477 -14.96 -25.17 -5.54
C GLY A 477 -16.21 -24.34 -5.16
N ASN A 478 -16.38 -24.05 -3.87
CA ASN A 478 -17.49 -23.28 -3.31
C ASN A 478 -17.10 -21.83 -2.98
N LEU A 479 -15.94 -21.34 -3.42
CA LEU A 479 -15.58 -19.93 -3.25
C LEU A 479 -16.62 -19.04 -3.95
N GLN A 480 -17.14 -18.07 -3.20
CA GLN A 480 -18.03 -17.06 -3.73
C GLN A 480 -17.23 -15.99 -4.49
N SER A 481 -17.91 -15.27 -5.39
CA SER A 481 -17.29 -14.13 -6.07
C SER A 481 -16.81 -13.09 -5.05
N GLY A 482 -15.60 -12.60 -5.26
CA GLY A 482 -14.91 -11.72 -4.33
C GLY A 482 -13.43 -11.63 -4.68
N HIS A 483 -12.72 -10.72 -4.00
CA HIS A 483 -11.29 -10.53 -4.18
C HIS A 483 -10.51 -11.30 -3.11
N PHE A 484 -9.42 -11.93 -3.52
CA PHE A 484 -8.58 -12.77 -2.69
C PHE A 484 -7.10 -12.54 -3.00
N GLN A 485 -6.25 -13.02 -2.10
CA GLN A 485 -4.80 -13.07 -2.30
C GLN A 485 -4.28 -14.44 -1.90
N ILE A 486 -3.13 -14.83 -2.45
CA ILE A 486 -2.39 -16.00 -1.99
C ILE A 486 -1.09 -15.55 -1.35
N ARG A 487 -0.74 -16.20 -0.24
CA ARG A 487 0.52 -16.00 0.46
C ARG A 487 1.22 -17.34 0.65
N VAL A 488 2.46 -17.42 0.21
CA VAL A 488 3.35 -18.54 0.52
C VAL A 488 4.04 -18.30 1.87
N VAL A 489 4.20 -19.33 2.69
CA VAL A 489 4.85 -19.24 4.02
C VAL A 489 5.86 -20.38 4.18
N SER A 490 7.12 -20.06 4.48
CA SER A 490 8.14 -21.07 4.79
C SER A 490 7.86 -21.71 6.14
N THR A 491 8.27 -22.97 6.33
CA THR A 491 8.18 -23.65 7.63
C THR A 491 9.47 -23.51 8.46
N SER A 492 10.64 -23.33 7.84
CA SER A 492 11.94 -23.26 8.52
C SER A 492 12.97 -22.36 7.80
N PRO A 493 13.36 -21.21 8.38
CA PRO A 493 12.64 -20.53 9.45
C PRO A 493 11.24 -20.12 8.96
N ALA A 494 10.27 -20.07 9.87
CA ALA A 494 8.92 -19.62 9.53
C ALA A 494 8.94 -18.14 9.12
N THR A 495 8.50 -17.83 7.89
CA THR A 495 8.46 -16.47 7.34
C THR A 495 7.39 -16.38 6.26
N PRO A 496 6.42 -15.46 6.36
CA PRO A 496 5.48 -15.23 5.30
C PRO A 496 6.13 -14.47 4.14
N ALA A 497 5.85 -14.90 2.93
CA ALA A 497 6.12 -14.13 1.73
C ALA A 497 5.15 -12.93 1.65
N VAL A 498 5.56 -11.91 0.90
CA VAL A 498 4.63 -10.86 0.44
C VAL A 498 3.52 -11.52 -0.41
N PRO A 499 2.22 -11.21 -0.19
CA PRO A 499 1.13 -11.81 -0.95
C PRO A 499 1.17 -11.50 -2.45
N SER A 500 0.45 -12.32 -3.23
CA SER A 500 0.17 -12.12 -4.66
C SER A 500 -0.58 -10.81 -4.93
N ASN A 501 -0.81 -10.49 -6.21
CA ASN A 501 -1.82 -9.49 -6.58
C ASN A 501 -3.20 -9.94 -6.04
N LEU A 502 -4.11 -8.98 -5.91
CA LEU A 502 -5.52 -9.31 -5.76
C LEU A 502 -5.97 -9.99 -7.04
N PHE A 503 -6.65 -11.12 -6.88
CA PHE A 503 -7.39 -11.77 -7.96
C PHE A 503 -8.85 -11.90 -7.56
N GLN A 504 -9.73 -11.91 -8.54
CA GLN A 504 -11.16 -12.03 -8.37
C GLN A 504 -11.62 -13.44 -8.71
N ILE A 505 -12.46 -13.99 -7.84
CA ILE A 505 -13.23 -15.19 -8.17
C ILE A 505 -14.38 -14.80 -9.08
N THR A 506 -14.40 -15.37 -10.28
CA THR A 506 -15.47 -15.17 -11.28
C THR A 506 -16.16 -16.49 -11.62
N THR A 507 -17.42 -16.41 -12.06
CA THR A 507 -18.17 -17.55 -12.60
C THR A 507 -18.21 -17.55 -14.13
N GLN A 508 -17.62 -16.55 -14.77
CA GLN A 508 -17.52 -16.45 -16.23
C GLN A 508 -16.19 -17.06 -16.69
N PRO A 509 -16.19 -18.22 -17.38
CA PRO A 509 -14.97 -18.96 -17.72
C PRO A 509 -14.29 -18.45 -19.01
N GLN A 510 -14.53 -17.21 -19.41
CA GLN A 510 -14.09 -16.65 -20.69
C GLN A 510 -12.62 -16.23 -20.63
N ALA A 511 -11.95 -16.17 -21.79
CA ALA A 511 -10.65 -15.50 -21.87
C ALA A 511 -10.90 -14.00 -22.00
N ASP A 512 -9.91 -13.19 -21.66
CA ASP A 512 -9.98 -11.72 -21.75
C ASP A 512 -8.56 -11.30 -22.14
N ILE A 513 -8.38 -10.95 -23.42
CA ILE A 513 -7.07 -10.82 -24.05
C ILE A 513 -6.76 -9.39 -24.50
N SER A 514 -5.74 -8.81 -23.88
CA SER A 514 -5.26 -7.47 -24.23
C SER A 514 -3.96 -7.52 -25.02
N LEU A 515 -3.76 -6.53 -25.89
CA LEU A 515 -2.55 -6.33 -26.69
C LEU A 515 -1.81 -5.06 -26.25
N SER A 516 -0.50 -5.18 -26.08
CA SER A 516 0.38 -4.04 -25.83
C SER A 516 1.61 -4.06 -26.74
N MET A 517 2.22 -2.90 -26.95
CA MET A 517 3.37 -2.74 -27.85
C MET A 517 4.50 -1.95 -27.19
N GLY A 518 5.74 -2.41 -27.37
CA GLY A 518 6.96 -1.77 -26.91
C GLY A 518 8.03 -1.67 -28.00
N ILE A 519 9.00 -0.78 -27.81
CA ILE A 519 10.13 -0.58 -28.74
C ILE A 519 11.44 -0.44 -27.99
N THR A 520 12.53 -0.93 -28.57
CA THR A 520 13.89 -0.83 -27.97
C THR A 520 14.39 0.61 -27.87
N GLN A 521 13.99 1.48 -28.79
CA GLN A 521 14.37 2.91 -28.80
C GLN A 521 13.28 3.78 -29.44
N ARG A 522 12.84 4.83 -28.74
CA ARG A 522 11.85 5.80 -29.25
C ARG A 522 12.44 6.89 -30.14
N ILE A 523 13.78 7.02 -30.16
CA ILE A 523 14.52 7.89 -31.08
C ILE A 523 15.54 7.00 -31.78
N SER A 524 15.45 6.88 -33.11
CA SER A 524 16.37 6.07 -33.92
C SER A 524 16.98 6.93 -35.02
N ASP A 525 18.17 6.58 -35.50
CA ASP A 525 18.71 7.18 -36.71
C ASP A 525 18.02 6.60 -37.96
N LEU A 526 18.04 7.38 -39.04
CA LEU A 526 17.54 6.94 -40.34
C LEU A 526 18.27 5.66 -40.78
N ASN A 527 17.52 4.69 -41.29
CA ASN A 527 18.04 3.39 -41.69
C ASN A 527 18.70 2.58 -40.54
N THR A 528 18.39 2.87 -39.28
CA THR A 528 18.80 2.02 -38.15
C THR A 528 17.65 1.11 -37.74
N PRO A 529 17.86 -0.23 -37.72
CA PRO A 529 16.85 -1.17 -37.27
C PRO A 529 16.39 -0.91 -35.83
N VAL A 530 15.10 -1.03 -35.59
CA VAL A 530 14.45 -0.99 -34.27
C VAL A 530 13.71 -2.31 -34.06
N THR A 531 13.76 -2.82 -32.83
CA THR A 531 12.99 -4.02 -32.46
C THR A 531 11.71 -3.58 -31.78
N ILE A 532 10.59 -4.06 -32.31
CA ILE A 532 9.25 -3.85 -31.78
C ILE A 532 8.81 -5.17 -31.14
N SER A 533 8.25 -5.05 -29.95
CA SER A 533 7.69 -6.16 -29.17
C SER A 533 6.17 -5.99 -29.07
N LEU A 534 5.44 -7.06 -29.29
CA LEU A 534 4.00 -7.18 -29.13
C LEU A 534 3.77 -8.16 -27.98
N SER A 535 2.96 -7.77 -27.00
CA SER A 535 2.70 -8.57 -25.81
C SER A 535 1.21 -8.77 -25.68
N VAL A 536 0.77 -10.01 -25.84
CA VAL A 536 -0.62 -10.42 -25.65
C VAL A 536 -0.77 -11.02 -24.26
N HIS A 537 -1.63 -10.45 -23.43
CA HIS A 537 -1.92 -10.94 -22.09
C HIS A 537 -3.32 -11.53 -22.04
N ASN A 538 -3.54 -12.58 -21.24
CA ASN A 538 -4.87 -13.11 -20.97
C ASN A 538 -5.21 -12.90 -19.49
N ASP A 539 -6.01 -11.89 -19.18
CA ASP A 539 -6.47 -11.55 -17.83
C ASP A 539 -7.58 -12.50 -17.34
N GLY A 540 -8.31 -13.10 -18.29
CA GLY A 540 -9.45 -13.97 -18.03
C GLY A 540 -9.06 -15.35 -17.50
N PRO A 541 -9.99 -16.05 -16.83
CA PRO A 541 -9.73 -17.39 -16.31
C PRO A 541 -9.76 -18.48 -17.40
N GLY A 542 -10.32 -18.18 -18.58
CA GLY A 542 -10.37 -19.10 -19.71
C GLY A 542 -9.07 -19.08 -20.50
N GLN A 543 -8.68 -20.21 -21.10
CA GLN A 543 -7.57 -20.24 -22.06
C GLN A 543 -7.99 -19.56 -23.37
N ALA A 544 -7.17 -18.64 -23.86
CA ALA A 544 -7.34 -18.06 -25.19
C ALA A 544 -6.70 -18.98 -26.24
N THR A 545 -7.44 -19.30 -27.29
CA THR A 545 -7.01 -20.20 -28.37
C THR A 545 -7.13 -19.51 -29.72
N ASP A 546 -6.30 -19.97 -30.67
CA ASP A 546 -6.25 -19.46 -32.04
C ASP A 546 -6.09 -17.94 -32.13
N VAL A 547 -5.32 -17.37 -31.20
CA VAL A 547 -5.04 -15.93 -31.17
C VAL A 547 -4.07 -15.61 -32.30
N ILE A 548 -4.42 -14.66 -33.16
CA ILE A 548 -3.55 -14.18 -34.25
C ILE A 548 -3.35 -12.69 -34.07
N VAL A 549 -2.09 -12.25 -33.97
CA VAL A 549 -1.74 -10.83 -33.87
C VAL A 549 -1.33 -10.31 -35.24
N ARG A 550 -1.81 -9.11 -35.58
CA ARG A 550 -1.49 -8.44 -36.84
C ARG A 550 -0.95 -7.05 -36.58
N ASN A 551 0.24 -6.75 -37.09
CA ASN A 551 0.80 -5.41 -37.13
C ASN A 551 0.80 -4.87 -38.56
N ARG A 552 0.44 -3.60 -38.75
CA ARG A 552 0.53 -2.94 -40.06
C ARG A 552 1.59 -1.86 -39.99
N LEU A 553 2.62 -1.96 -40.81
CA LEU A 553 3.69 -0.96 -40.83
C LEU A 553 3.18 0.35 -41.47
N PRO A 554 3.43 1.52 -40.84
CA PRO A 554 3.22 2.82 -41.48
C PRO A 554 4.10 2.96 -42.73
N ALA A 555 3.74 3.90 -43.61
CA ALA A 555 4.57 4.24 -44.77
C ALA A 555 6.01 4.60 -44.34
N ASN A 556 6.99 4.19 -45.14
CA ASN A 556 8.42 4.40 -44.89
C ASN A 556 8.96 3.71 -43.62
N LEU A 557 8.26 2.69 -43.08
CA LEU A 557 8.81 1.75 -42.11
C LEU A 557 8.95 0.38 -42.78
N SER A 558 10.18 -0.03 -43.09
CA SER A 558 10.44 -1.29 -43.80
C SER A 558 10.67 -2.43 -42.81
N PHE A 559 10.04 -3.57 -43.08
CA PHE A 559 10.32 -4.82 -42.37
C PHE A 559 11.74 -5.31 -42.64
N VAL A 560 12.43 -5.80 -41.60
CA VAL A 560 13.79 -6.38 -41.70
C VAL A 560 13.77 -7.88 -41.42
N SER A 561 13.25 -8.29 -40.26
CA SER A 561 13.20 -9.70 -39.85
C SER A 561 12.21 -9.95 -38.72
N SER A 562 11.78 -11.19 -38.56
CA SER A 562 11.05 -11.70 -37.39
C SER A 562 11.13 -13.22 -37.35
N THR A 563 11.15 -13.80 -36.15
CA THR A 563 10.92 -15.25 -35.95
C THR A 563 9.46 -15.57 -35.65
N ASP A 564 8.68 -14.57 -35.26
CA ASP A 564 7.35 -14.74 -34.65
C ASP A 564 6.22 -14.30 -35.61
N LEU A 565 6.53 -13.43 -36.58
CA LEU A 565 5.59 -12.90 -37.56
C LEU A 565 6.07 -13.16 -39.00
N SER A 566 5.11 -13.52 -39.85
CA SER A 566 5.28 -13.58 -41.30
C SER A 566 4.92 -12.24 -41.93
N ALA A 567 5.73 -11.76 -42.86
CA ALA A 567 5.52 -10.49 -43.56
C ALA A 567 4.87 -10.72 -44.94
N ASN A 568 3.75 -10.06 -45.19
CA ASN A 568 3.19 -9.86 -46.53
C ASN A 568 3.10 -8.37 -46.80
N SER A 569 4.08 -7.85 -47.57
CA SER A 569 4.24 -6.42 -47.81
C SER A 569 4.39 -5.65 -46.48
N SER A 570 3.50 -4.69 -46.18
CA SER A 570 3.51 -3.93 -44.93
C SER A 570 2.66 -4.56 -43.81
N VAL A 571 2.11 -5.76 -44.01
CA VAL A 571 1.30 -6.44 -42.99
C VAL A 571 2.07 -7.62 -42.42
N LEU A 572 2.28 -7.60 -41.10
CA LEU A 572 2.94 -8.65 -40.34
C LEU A 572 1.88 -9.44 -39.57
N THR A 573 1.87 -10.76 -39.68
CA THR A 573 0.88 -11.63 -39.01
C THR A 573 1.56 -12.79 -38.32
N SER A 574 1.21 -13.05 -37.06
CA SER A 574 1.71 -14.20 -36.30
C SER A 574 1.08 -15.51 -36.79
N SER A 575 1.68 -16.65 -36.43
CA SER A 575 0.93 -17.90 -36.38
C SER A 575 -0.13 -17.85 -35.28
N ALA A 576 -1.10 -18.77 -35.31
CA ALA A 576 -2.03 -18.96 -34.21
C ALA A 576 -1.28 -19.34 -32.92
N ILE A 577 -1.57 -18.66 -31.81
CA ILE A 577 -0.99 -18.91 -30.48
C ILE A 577 -2.09 -19.25 -29.46
N THR A 578 -1.71 -19.98 -28.43
CA THR A 578 -2.55 -20.31 -27.28
C THR A 578 -1.99 -19.62 -26.04
N ILE A 579 -2.84 -18.93 -25.28
CA ILE A 579 -2.44 -18.17 -24.09
C ILE A 579 -3.25 -18.66 -22.90
N SER A 580 -2.59 -19.35 -21.98
CA SER A 580 -3.19 -19.79 -20.72
C SER A 580 -3.63 -18.60 -19.86
N ALA A 581 -4.61 -18.81 -18.98
CA ALA A 581 -5.08 -17.79 -18.04
C ALA A 581 -3.92 -17.18 -17.24
N GLY A 582 -3.86 -15.84 -17.18
CA GLY A 582 -2.81 -15.05 -16.53
C GLY A 582 -1.44 -15.08 -17.22
N ALA A 583 -1.30 -15.76 -18.37
CA ALA A 583 -0.05 -15.80 -19.10
C ALA A 583 0.09 -14.61 -20.06
N THR A 584 1.33 -14.35 -20.46
CA THR A 584 1.65 -13.37 -21.50
C THR A 584 2.48 -14.05 -22.57
N GLN A 585 2.11 -13.86 -23.84
CA GLN A 585 2.94 -14.26 -24.97
C GLN A 585 3.56 -13.00 -25.61
N SER A 586 4.88 -12.99 -25.74
CA SER A 586 5.60 -11.93 -26.46
C SER A 586 5.96 -12.39 -27.87
N LEU A 587 5.78 -11.50 -28.84
CA LEU A 587 6.17 -11.63 -30.24
C LEU A 587 7.04 -10.43 -30.61
N THR A 588 8.02 -10.62 -31.49
CA THR A 588 8.97 -9.56 -31.85
C THR A 588 9.21 -9.49 -33.34
N PHE A 589 9.45 -8.28 -33.84
CA PHE A 589 9.95 -8.05 -35.19
C PHE A 589 10.89 -6.87 -35.25
N VAL A 590 11.74 -6.86 -36.26
CA VAL A 590 12.68 -5.79 -36.55
C VAL A 590 12.19 -5.02 -37.77
N ALA A 591 12.12 -3.70 -37.62
CA ALA A 591 11.77 -2.77 -38.70
C ALA A 591 12.77 -1.62 -38.78
N GLN A 592 12.79 -0.89 -39.88
CA GLN A 592 13.79 0.16 -40.16
C GLN A 592 13.09 1.40 -40.76
N PRO A 593 13.23 2.59 -40.17
CA PRO A 593 12.68 3.82 -40.73
C PRO A 593 13.52 4.27 -41.93
N THR A 594 12.88 4.49 -43.08
CA THR A 594 13.54 4.90 -44.33
C THR A 594 13.30 6.36 -44.70
N ALA A 595 12.55 7.12 -43.90
CA ALA A 595 12.34 8.56 -44.04
C ALA A 595 12.40 9.30 -42.69
N ALA A 596 12.75 10.59 -42.70
CA ALA A 596 12.74 11.40 -41.48
C ALA A 596 11.31 11.76 -41.07
N GLY A 597 10.93 11.49 -39.82
CA GLY A 597 9.58 11.77 -39.31
C GLY A 597 9.25 11.06 -38.01
N THR A 598 7.98 11.20 -37.61
CA THR A 598 7.35 10.45 -36.51
C THR A 598 6.54 9.31 -37.10
N TYR A 599 6.71 8.12 -36.54
CA TYR A 599 6.03 6.90 -36.94
C TYR A 599 5.02 6.52 -35.86
N GLN A 600 3.77 6.30 -36.25
CA GLN A 600 2.69 5.79 -35.41
C GLN A 600 2.37 4.38 -35.90
N ASN A 601 2.97 3.39 -35.26
CA ASN A 601 2.76 1.98 -35.57
C ASN A 601 1.61 1.39 -34.76
N ALA A 602 0.77 0.57 -35.39
CA ALA A 602 -0.39 -0.04 -34.77
C ALA A 602 -0.47 -1.55 -35.05
N ALA A 603 -0.99 -2.29 -34.07
CA ALA A 603 -1.31 -3.70 -34.15
C ALA A 603 -2.67 -3.99 -33.49
N GLU A 604 -3.28 -5.10 -33.89
CA GLU A 604 -4.55 -5.62 -33.37
C GLU A 604 -4.44 -7.13 -33.14
N ILE A 605 -5.27 -7.68 -32.26
CA ILE A 605 -5.65 -9.09 -32.31
C ILE A 605 -6.62 -9.26 -33.48
N ALA A 606 -6.15 -9.93 -34.52
CA ALA A 606 -6.89 -10.15 -35.74
C ALA A 606 -7.83 -11.35 -35.70
N GLN A 607 -7.63 -12.26 -34.74
CA GLN A 607 -8.48 -13.44 -34.55
C GLN A 607 -8.27 -13.98 -33.14
N ALA A 608 -9.33 -14.50 -32.54
CA ALA A 608 -9.29 -15.42 -31.40
C ALA A 608 -10.57 -16.29 -31.46
N THR A 609 -10.49 -17.56 -31.05
CA THR A 609 -11.69 -18.43 -30.96
C THR A 609 -12.36 -18.37 -29.59
N SER A 610 -11.61 -17.97 -28.56
CA SER A 610 -12.17 -17.64 -27.25
C SER A 610 -13.05 -16.39 -27.33
N THR A 611 -14.19 -16.40 -26.64
CA THR A 611 -14.98 -15.18 -26.45
C THR A 611 -14.26 -14.28 -25.46
N ASP A 612 -14.18 -13.01 -25.82
CA ASP A 612 -13.62 -11.92 -25.05
C ASP A 612 -14.78 -11.00 -24.62
N PRO A 613 -14.94 -10.68 -23.32
CA PRO A 613 -16.07 -9.89 -22.82
C PRO A 613 -16.19 -8.46 -23.36
N ASP A 614 -15.07 -7.80 -23.64
CA ASP A 614 -15.03 -6.38 -24.01
C ASP A 614 -14.19 -6.07 -25.25
N SER A 615 -13.57 -7.09 -25.84
CA SER A 615 -12.86 -6.98 -27.11
C SER A 615 -13.49 -7.74 -28.28
N GLN A 616 -13.35 -7.18 -29.48
CA GLN A 616 -13.81 -7.76 -30.74
C GLN A 616 -12.64 -7.91 -31.70
N PRO A 617 -12.07 -9.12 -31.88
CA PRO A 617 -10.97 -9.31 -32.81
C PRO A 617 -11.26 -8.80 -34.23
N ASN A 618 -10.25 -8.19 -34.85
CA ASN A 618 -10.32 -7.61 -36.21
C ASN A 618 -11.32 -6.44 -36.35
N SER A 619 -11.48 -5.65 -35.28
CA SER A 619 -12.30 -4.42 -35.23
C SER A 619 -11.51 -3.14 -35.54
N GLY A 620 -10.21 -3.23 -35.79
CA GLY A 620 -9.34 -2.11 -36.13
C GLY A 620 -8.39 -1.73 -34.99
N THR A 621 -7.85 -0.52 -35.07
CA THR A 621 -6.81 -0.01 -34.14
C THR A 621 -7.13 1.38 -33.62
N GLY A 622 -8.41 1.77 -33.59
CA GLY A 622 -8.87 3.11 -33.23
C GLY A 622 -10.28 3.16 -32.63
N ASP A 623 -10.79 2.04 -32.12
CA ASP A 623 -12.08 1.90 -31.42
C ASP A 623 -11.97 1.97 -29.90
N GLY A 624 -10.76 1.92 -29.34
CA GLY A 624 -10.54 2.01 -27.90
C GLY A 624 -10.77 0.71 -27.15
N GLN A 625 -10.84 -0.43 -27.85
CA GLN A 625 -10.78 -1.76 -27.24
C GLN A 625 -9.32 -2.10 -26.85
N ASP A 626 -9.16 -3.06 -25.94
CA ASP A 626 -7.85 -3.42 -25.38
C ASP A 626 -7.12 -4.51 -26.18
N ASP A 627 -7.76 -5.05 -27.22
CA ASP A 627 -7.18 -5.95 -28.20
C ASP A 627 -6.28 -5.27 -29.25
N MET A 628 -6.07 -3.96 -29.13
CA MET A 628 -5.22 -3.16 -30.01
C MET A 628 -4.11 -2.44 -29.27
N ALA A 629 -3.01 -2.18 -29.97
CA ALA A 629 -1.88 -1.44 -29.44
C ALA A 629 -1.34 -0.45 -30.46
N GLN A 630 -0.98 0.75 -29.97
CA GLN A 630 -0.27 1.76 -30.73
C GLN A 630 1.04 2.17 -30.04
N LEU A 631 2.00 2.53 -30.86
CA LEU A 631 3.33 2.95 -30.45
C LEU A 631 3.78 4.09 -31.36
N ASP A 632 4.40 5.11 -30.77
CA ASP A 632 5.09 6.16 -31.50
C ASP A 632 6.60 6.17 -31.26
N PHE A 633 7.36 6.42 -32.32
CA PHE A 633 8.78 6.73 -32.26
C PHE A 633 9.14 7.70 -33.38
N ARG A 634 10.32 8.33 -33.29
CA ARG A 634 10.76 9.30 -34.30
C ARG A 634 12.20 9.11 -34.72
N THR A 635 12.55 9.65 -35.86
CA THR A 635 13.94 9.77 -36.27
C THR A 635 14.67 10.87 -35.49
N SER A 636 16.00 10.78 -35.41
CA SER A 636 16.85 11.84 -34.83
C SER A 636 16.82 13.13 -35.66
N GLN A 637 16.61 13.04 -36.97
CA GLN A 637 16.48 14.17 -37.88
C GLN A 637 15.18 14.96 -37.63
N SER A 638 15.27 16.29 -37.70
CA SER A 638 14.11 17.17 -37.59
C SER A 638 13.21 17.03 -38.82
N SER A 639 11.94 16.69 -38.60
CA SER A 639 10.91 16.56 -39.63
C SER A 639 9.52 16.76 -39.01
N SER A 640 8.59 17.32 -39.77
CA SER A 640 7.17 17.41 -39.41
C SER A 640 6.32 16.28 -40.00
N ALA A 641 6.94 15.35 -40.75
CA ALA A 641 6.22 14.24 -41.35
C ALA A 641 5.73 13.26 -40.27
N ILE A 642 4.48 12.81 -40.41
CA ILE A 642 3.87 11.79 -39.56
C ILE A 642 3.43 10.64 -40.47
N PHE A 643 3.90 9.44 -40.17
CA PHE A 643 3.55 8.21 -40.88
C PHE A 643 2.72 7.31 -39.95
N THR A 644 1.47 7.09 -40.31
CA THR A 644 0.52 6.32 -39.48
C THR A 644 0.19 5.00 -40.13
N SER A 645 0.10 3.94 -39.32
CA SER A 645 -0.34 2.62 -39.76
C SER A 645 -1.71 2.69 -40.45
N PRO A 646 -1.91 1.96 -41.56
CA PRO A 646 -3.24 1.79 -42.12
C PRO A 646 -4.18 1.11 -41.13
N ASN A 647 -5.44 1.55 -41.06
CA ASN A 647 -6.47 0.99 -40.18
C ASN A 647 -7.72 0.55 -40.98
N PRO A 648 -7.59 -0.48 -41.85
CA PRO A 648 -8.74 -1.03 -42.56
C PRO A 648 -9.59 -1.85 -41.58
N ASN A 649 -10.92 -1.70 -41.65
CA ASN A 649 -11.93 -2.39 -40.81
C ASN A 649 -12.22 -1.77 -39.44
N GLN A 650 -11.89 -0.49 -39.24
CA GLN A 650 -12.27 0.24 -38.03
C GLN A 650 -13.80 0.17 -37.78
N VAL A 651 -14.20 -0.48 -36.69
CA VAL A 651 -15.57 -0.43 -36.19
C VAL A 651 -15.85 0.99 -35.72
N PRO A 652 -16.94 1.64 -36.17
CA PRO A 652 -17.26 2.99 -35.74
C PRO A 652 -17.42 3.05 -34.22
N LEU A 653 -16.74 4.00 -33.59
CA LEU A 653 -17.04 4.36 -32.20
C LEU A 653 -18.54 4.65 -32.07
N PRO A 654 -19.20 4.24 -30.97
CA PRO A 654 -20.54 4.69 -30.67
C PRO A 654 -20.60 6.21 -30.81
N THR A 655 -21.71 6.74 -31.36
CA THR A 655 -21.89 8.19 -31.39
C THR A 655 -21.80 8.69 -29.96
N VAL A 656 -20.89 9.63 -29.70
CA VAL A 656 -20.77 10.25 -28.38
C VAL A 656 -22.12 10.88 -28.05
N ILE A 657 -22.88 10.23 -27.18
CA ILE A 657 -24.15 10.77 -26.70
C ILE A 657 -23.78 11.87 -25.74
N SER A 658 -24.25 13.09 -26.00
CA SER A 658 -24.08 14.19 -25.05
C SER A 658 -24.68 13.78 -23.71
N ASN A 659 -23.94 14.00 -22.62
CA ASN A 659 -24.45 13.84 -21.26
C ASN A 659 -25.40 14.98 -20.85
N GLN A 660 -25.65 15.94 -21.75
CA GLN A 660 -26.60 17.02 -21.54
C GLN A 660 -28.05 16.51 -21.69
N PRO A 661 -28.94 16.81 -20.73
CA PRO A 661 -30.37 16.67 -20.91
C PRO A 661 -30.84 17.43 -22.15
N THR A 662 -31.98 17.03 -22.72
CA THR A 662 -32.55 17.76 -23.85
C THR A 662 -33.01 19.14 -23.38
N PRO A 663 -32.61 20.24 -24.02
CA PRO A 663 -32.95 21.58 -23.55
C PRO A 663 -34.45 21.79 -23.41
N ASN A 664 -34.87 22.29 -22.25
CA ASN A 664 -36.29 22.48 -21.96
C ASN A 664 -36.79 23.83 -22.53
N PRO A 665 -37.80 23.84 -23.42
CA PRO A 665 -38.32 25.09 -24.00
C PRO A 665 -38.92 26.08 -23.00
N SER A 666 -39.19 25.64 -21.76
CA SER A 666 -39.79 26.46 -20.69
C SER A 666 -38.80 26.90 -19.61
N LYS A 667 -37.50 26.63 -19.78
CA LYS A 667 -36.44 26.99 -18.82
C LYS A 667 -35.28 27.68 -19.53
N ALA A 668 -34.41 28.34 -18.76
CA ALA A 668 -33.05 28.60 -19.20
C ALA A 668 -32.21 27.34 -18.95
N ASP A 669 -31.18 27.12 -19.75
CA ASP A 669 -30.27 25.97 -19.66
C ASP A 669 -28.92 26.51 -20.15
N VAL A 670 -28.01 26.73 -19.20
CA VAL A 670 -26.82 27.59 -19.33
C VAL A 670 -25.56 26.77 -19.13
N SER A 671 -24.91 26.42 -20.23
CA SER A 671 -23.60 25.76 -20.23
C SER A 671 -22.46 26.77 -20.37
N ILE A 672 -21.29 26.44 -19.84
CA ILE A 672 -20.05 27.19 -20.07
C ILE A 672 -18.95 26.30 -20.67
N SER A 673 -18.08 26.90 -21.47
CA SER A 673 -16.88 26.24 -22.00
C SER A 673 -15.68 27.18 -21.89
N LEU A 674 -14.53 26.63 -21.53
CA LEU A 674 -13.31 27.40 -21.30
C LEU A 674 -12.20 26.95 -22.25
N ALA A 675 -11.63 27.91 -22.98
CA ALA A 675 -10.49 27.70 -23.85
C ALA A 675 -9.35 28.65 -23.48
N VAL A 676 -8.13 28.30 -23.89
CA VAL A 676 -6.95 29.15 -23.77
C VAL A 676 -6.20 29.17 -25.10
N ASN A 677 -5.66 30.33 -25.47
CA ASN A 677 -4.95 30.48 -26.74
C ASN A 677 -3.60 29.72 -26.79
N ASN A 678 -2.98 29.46 -25.64
CA ASN A 678 -1.74 28.70 -25.53
C ASN A 678 -1.74 27.86 -24.24
N ARG A 679 -1.79 26.53 -24.38
CA ARG A 679 -1.76 25.58 -23.25
C ARG A 679 -0.36 25.32 -22.71
N THR A 680 0.68 25.71 -23.44
CA THR A 680 2.08 25.55 -23.04
C THR A 680 2.85 26.87 -23.08
N PRO A 681 2.44 27.88 -22.28
CA PRO A 681 3.10 29.17 -22.29
C PRO A 681 4.47 29.10 -21.64
N ARG A 682 5.38 29.98 -22.09
CA ARG A 682 6.68 30.18 -21.45
C ARG A 682 6.54 30.95 -20.15
N LEU A 683 7.53 30.81 -19.26
CA LEU A 683 7.62 31.65 -18.06
C LEU A 683 7.59 33.13 -18.46
N ASN A 684 6.75 33.92 -17.77
CA ASN A 684 6.41 35.32 -18.02
C ASN A 684 5.53 35.63 -19.25
N GLU A 685 5.11 34.63 -20.02
CA GLU A 685 4.17 34.84 -21.13
C GLU A 685 2.77 35.21 -20.61
N VAL A 686 2.11 36.14 -21.30
CA VAL A 686 0.71 36.49 -21.04
C VAL A 686 -0.17 35.71 -22.01
N ILE A 687 -1.09 34.92 -21.48
CA ILE A 687 -2.06 34.12 -22.23
C ILE A 687 -3.47 34.68 -22.03
N SER A 688 -4.36 34.37 -22.97
CA SER A 688 -5.76 34.78 -22.94
C SER A 688 -6.66 33.54 -22.85
N TYR A 689 -7.59 33.60 -21.92
CA TYR A 689 -8.69 32.66 -21.78
C TYR A 689 -9.95 33.20 -22.43
N SER A 690 -10.71 32.30 -23.04
CA SER A 690 -12.03 32.56 -23.60
C SER A 690 -13.04 31.67 -22.89
N LEU A 691 -13.95 32.29 -22.14
CA LEU A 691 -15.07 31.62 -21.49
C LEU A 691 -16.35 31.88 -22.29
N THR A 692 -16.90 30.85 -22.92
CA THR A 692 -18.13 30.96 -23.70
C THR A 692 -19.29 30.38 -22.91
N ILE A 693 -20.30 31.20 -22.66
CA ILE A 693 -21.54 30.86 -21.99
C ILE A 693 -22.61 30.68 -23.06
N THR A 694 -23.36 29.58 -23.04
CA THR A 694 -24.41 29.26 -24.01
C THR A 694 -25.71 29.00 -23.28
N ASN A 695 -26.79 29.63 -23.71
CA ASN A 695 -28.14 29.31 -23.23
C ASN A 695 -28.86 28.45 -24.28
N GLN A 696 -28.97 27.14 -24.05
CA GLN A 696 -29.69 26.23 -24.95
C GLN A 696 -31.19 26.10 -24.61
N GLY A 697 -31.61 26.66 -23.47
CA GLY A 697 -32.99 26.67 -23.03
C GLY A 697 -33.90 27.58 -23.88
N GLY A 698 -35.22 27.45 -23.67
CA GLY A 698 -36.21 28.27 -24.37
C GLY A 698 -36.52 29.63 -23.72
N LEU A 699 -36.05 29.88 -22.49
CA LEU A 699 -36.14 31.19 -21.83
C LEU A 699 -34.81 31.95 -21.87
N SER A 700 -34.86 33.28 -21.77
CA SER A 700 -33.65 34.08 -21.59
C SER A 700 -33.08 33.91 -20.18
N ALA A 701 -31.79 33.62 -20.06
CA ALA A 701 -31.09 33.57 -18.79
C ALA A 701 -30.71 34.99 -18.36
N THR A 702 -30.88 35.34 -17.07
CA THR A 702 -30.62 36.70 -16.57
C THR A 702 -29.84 36.67 -15.27
N GLY A 703 -29.12 37.76 -14.98
CA GLY A 703 -28.33 37.90 -13.75
C GLY A 703 -27.25 36.84 -13.60
N LEU A 704 -26.55 36.52 -14.70
CA LEU A 704 -25.49 35.53 -14.72
C LEU A 704 -24.22 36.12 -14.13
N SER A 705 -23.56 35.40 -13.23
CA SER A 705 -22.25 35.74 -12.69
C SER A 705 -21.31 34.56 -12.83
N VAL A 706 -20.11 34.75 -13.36
CA VAL A 706 -19.10 33.71 -13.54
C VAL A 706 -17.84 34.03 -12.76
N THR A 707 -17.16 33.00 -12.27
CA THR A 707 -15.83 33.11 -11.68
C THR A 707 -14.89 32.10 -12.33
N ALA A 708 -13.62 32.48 -12.49
CA ALA A 708 -12.54 31.56 -12.84
C ALA A 708 -11.60 31.37 -11.63
N TYR A 709 -10.93 30.22 -11.56
CA TYR A 709 -9.95 29.86 -10.54
C TYR A 709 -8.63 29.57 -11.24
N LEU A 710 -7.64 30.42 -10.98
CA LEU A 710 -6.33 30.29 -11.61
C LEU A 710 -5.48 29.24 -10.88
N PRO A 711 -4.75 28.38 -11.59
CA PRO A 711 -3.81 27.47 -10.94
C PRO A 711 -2.62 28.22 -10.35
N ALA A 712 -1.93 27.58 -9.40
CA ALA A 712 -0.65 28.09 -8.88
C ALA A 712 0.34 28.37 -10.01
N GLY A 713 1.07 29.48 -9.90
CA GLY A 713 2.00 29.93 -10.95
C GLY A 713 1.34 30.73 -12.08
N GLN A 714 0.08 31.14 -11.93
CA GLN A 714 -0.55 32.13 -12.79
C GLN A 714 -1.07 33.33 -11.99
N VAL A 715 -0.97 34.52 -12.59
CA VAL A 715 -1.48 35.77 -12.01
C VAL A 715 -2.38 36.48 -13.01
N PHE A 716 -3.56 36.93 -12.56
CA PHE A 716 -4.52 37.66 -13.39
C PHE A 716 -3.92 38.99 -13.92
N VAL A 717 -4.21 39.30 -15.18
CA VAL A 717 -3.82 40.56 -15.83
C VAL A 717 -5.09 41.35 -16.18
N PRO A 718 -5.32 42.52 -15.54
CA PRO A 718 -6.50 43.36 -15.82
C PRO A 718 -6.60 43.83 -17.28
N GLY A 719 -7.82 44.21 -17.70
CA GLY A 719 -8.05 44.94 -18.96
C GLY A 719 -8.96 44.27 -20.00
N ASN A 720 -9.66 43.19 -19.66
CA ASN A 720 -10.72 42.58 -20.49
C ASN A 720 -12.05 42.58 -19.73
N ASP A 721 -12.88 41.54 -19.89
CA ASP A 721 -14.27 41.50 -19.38
C ASP A 721 -14.38 41.14 -17.89
N PHE A 722 -13.29 40.68 -17.27
CA PHE A 722 -13.24 40.27 -15.88
C PHE A 722 -12.62 41.34 -14.97
N GLY A 723 -13.14 41.43 -13.74
CA GLY A 723 -12.51 42.08 -12.59
C GLY A 723 -11.99 41.05 -11.59
N LEU A 724 -11.39 41.50 -10.47
CA LEU A 724 -11.00 40.62 -9.36
C LEU A 724 -11.96 40.76 -8.17
N SER A 725 -12.39 39.63 -7.61
CA SER A 725 -13.08 39.57 -6.33
C SER A 725 -12.54 38.38 -5.53
N GLY A 726 -12.11 38.62 -4.28
CA GLY A 726 -11.53 37.56 -3.44
C GLY A 726 -10.29 36.87 -4.04
N GLY A 727 -9.56 37.55 -4.94
CA GLY A 727 -8.39 36.99 -5.64
C GLY A 727 -8.70 36.22 -6.92
N ASN A 728 -9.97 36.01 -7.27
CA ASN A 728 -10.40 35.28 -8.46
C ASN A 728 -10.95 36.23 -9.54
N PRO A 729 -10.72 35.94 -10.84
CA PRO A 729 -11.40 36.64 -11.91
C PRO A 729 -12.92 36.41 -11.85
N VAL A 730 -13.70 37.49 -11.82
CA VAL A 730 -15.17 37.47 -11.90
C VAL A 730 -15.72 38.36 -13.01
N ALA A 731 -16.83 37.97 -13.63
CA ALA A 731 -17.56 38.75 -14.63
C ALA A 731 -19.07 38.48 -14.54
N GLY A 732 -19.89 39.42 -15.03
CA GLY A 732 -21.35 39.29 -15.03
C GLY A 732 -21.95 39.52 -16.41
N ILE A 733 -23.05 38.83 -16.70
CA ILE A 733 -23.85 38.98 -17.92
C ILE A 733 -25.28 39.28 -17.49
N SER A 734 -25.81 40.45 -17.91
CA SER A 734 -27.14 40.90 -17.49
C SER A 734 -28.26 40.02 -18.04
N SER A 735 -28.18 39.63 -19.31
CA SER A 735 -29.13 38.74 -19.98
C SER A 735 -28.47 38.01 -21.15
N LEU A 736 -28.86 36.75 -21.37
CA LEU A 736 -28.48 35.92 -22.50
C LEU A 736 -29.73 35.26 -23.10
N SER A 737 -30.08 35.63 -24.32
CA SER A 737 -31.27 35.13 -25.02
C SER A 737 -31.21 33.61 -25.25
N ALA A 738 -32.38 32.98 -25.37
CA ALA A 738 -32.52 31.57 -25.74
C ALA A 738 -31.77 31.24 -27.04
N GLY A 739 -31.08 30.11 -27.09
CA GLY A 739 -30.28 29.63 -28.22
C GLY A 739 -29.03 30.45 -28.53
N SER A 740 -28.62 31.40 -27.66
CA SER A 740 -27.50 32.30 -27.91
C SER A 740 -26.28 31.94 -27.07
N SER A 741 -25.09 32.28 -27.57
CA SER A 741 -23.84 32.20 -26.82
C SER A 741 -23.19 33.58 -26.67
N PHE A 742 -22.43 33.76 -25.59
CA PHE A 742 -21.66 34.97 -25.30
C PHE A 742 -20.28 34.58 -24.76
N THR A 743 -19.23 35.20 -25.28
CA THR A 743 -17.84 34.89 -24.88
C THR A 743 -17.23 36.06 -24.11
N LEU A 744 -16.73 35.77 -22.91
CA LEU A 744 -15.95 36.68 -22.08
C LEU A 744 -14.47 36.30 -22.13
N LEU A 745 -13.59 37.29 -22.06
CA LEU A 745 -12.13 37.11 -22.09
C LEU A 745 -11.49 37.57 -20.78
N PHE A 746 -10.48 36.83 -20.34
CA PHE A 746 -9.54 37.29 -19.32
C PHE A 746 -8.11 36.87 -19.65
N ARG A 747 -7.13 37.55 -19.06
CA ARG A 747 -5.71 37.28 -19.29
C ARG A 747 -5.00 36.89 -18.01
N THR A 748 -3.97 36.07 -18.14
CA THR A 748 -3.08 35.73 -17.04
C THR A 748 -1.63 35.77 -17.50
N LYS A 749 -0.71 35.94 -16.56
CA LYS A 749 0.74 35.82 -16.76
C LYS A 749 1.25 34.57 -16.05
N ALA A 750 2.02 33.75 -16.75
CA ALA A 750 2.70 32.60 -16.16
C ALA A 750 3.90 33.07 -15.31
N THR A 751 3.92 32.74 -14.02
CA THR A 751 4.95 33.20 -13.05
C THR A 751 5.78 32.07 -12.43
N ALA A 752 5.43 30.80 -12.67
CA ALA A 752 6.21 29.64 -12.24
C ALA A 752 6.03 28.45 -13.22
N SER A 753 7.05 27.60 -13.33
CA SER A 753 6.97 26.32 -14.05
C SER A 753 6.08 25.33 -13.30
N GLY A 754 5.38 24.45 -14.03
CA GLY A 754 4.48 23.46 -13.44
C GLY A 754 3.24 23.17 -14.28
N ARG A 755 2.47 22.18 -13.84
CA ARG A 755 1.16 21.84 -14.40
C ARG A 755 0.06 22.43 -13.52
N GLY A 756 -0.97 22.99 -14.15
CA GLY A 756 -2.13 23.53 -13.47
C GLY A 756 -3.41 23.37 -14.29
N VAL A 757 -4.54 23.47 -13.61
CA VAL A 757 -5.87 23.51 -14.24
C VAL A 757 -6.50 24.85 -13.91
N CYS A 758 -6.93 25.57 -14.94
CA CYS A 758 -7.82 26.72 -14.76
C CYS A 758 -9.25 26.19 -14.84
N SER A 759 -10.05 26.48 -13.81
CA SER A 759 -11.45 26.10 -13.75
C SER A 759 -12.33 27.33 -13.77
N ALA A 760 -13.58 27.21 -14.22
CA ALA A 760 -14.59 28.24 -14.14
C ALA A 760 -15.94 27.63 -13.76
N GLN A 761 -16.79 28.43 -13.13
CA GLN A 761 -18.19 28.07 -12.88
C GLN A 761 -19.09 29.30 -12.99
N LEU A 762 -20.38 29.05 -13.22
CA LEU A 762 -21.43 29.98 -12.90
C LEU A 762 -21.61 30.06 -11.37
N THR A 763 -21.69 31.27 -10.86
CA THR A 763 -21.82 31.58 -9.42
C THR A 763 -23.20 32.14 -9.07
N ALA A 764 -23.94 32.63 -10.06
CA ALA A 764 -25.33 33.04 -9.91
C ALA A 764 -26.04 32.99 -11.26
N ALA A 765 -27.33 32.68 -11.22
CA ALA A 765 -28.31 32.88 -12.28
C ALA A 765 -29.67 33.20 -11.64
N SER A 766 -30.43 34.14 -12.21
CA SER A 766 -31.75 34.52 -11.69
C SER A 766 -32.88 33.62 -12.21
N VAL A 767 -32.62 32.89 -13.31
CA VAL A 767 -33.54 31.89 -13.87
C VAL A 767 -32.97 30.52 -13.55
N LEU A 768 -33.82 29.62 -13.05
CA LEU A 768 -33.41 28.27 -12.70
C LEU A 768 -33.01 27.49 -13.94
N ASP A 769 -31.82 26.90 -13.84
CA ASP A 769 -31.30 25.89 -14.73
C ASP A 769 -31.78 24.50 -14.24
N PRO A 770 -32.35 23.64 -15.11
CA PRO A 770 -32.87 22.35 -14.70
C PRO A 770 -31.84 21.37 -14.13
N ASP A 771 -30.58 21.46 -14.52
CA ASP A 771 -29.55 20.47 -14.19
C ASP A 771 -28.22 21.06 -13.70
N SER A 772 -28.09 22.39 -13.69
CA SER A 772 -26.98 23.09 -13.04
C SER A 772 -27.40 23.84 -11.77
N THR A 773 -26.54 23.82 -10.75
CA THR A 773 -26.71 24.62 -9.52
C THR A 773 -25.56 25.60 -9.35
N PRO A 774 -25.76 26.91 -9.59
CA PRO A 774 -24.67 27.88 -9.50
C PRO A 774 -23.97 27.87 -8.12
N ASN A 775 -22.65 28.07 -8.13
CA ASN A 775 -21.79 28.17 -6.94
C ASN A 775 -21.68 26.89 -6.10
N ASN A 776 -21.78 25.70 -6.70
CA ASN A 776 -21.64 24.42 -6.01
C ASN A 776 -20.32 23.68 -6.28
N GLY A 777 -19.39 24.28 -7.06
CA GLY A 777 -18.05 23.73 -7.30
C GLY A 777 -17.67 23.71 -8.78
N THR A 778 -16.54 23.08 -9.10
CA THR A 778 -16.05 23.00 -10.51
C THR A 778 -15.72 21.57 -10.95
N THR A 779 -15.98 20.57 -10.11
CA THR A 779 -15.58 19.15 -10.32
C THR A 779 -16.75 18.19 -10.20
N ASN A 780 -17.97 18.71 -10.16
CA ASN A 780 -19.23 17.96 -10.05
C ASN A 780 -19.71 17.40 -11.39
N GLY A 781 -19.16 17.89 -12.52
CA GLY A 781 -19.54 17.43 -13.86
C GLY A 781 -20.79 18.12 -14.43
N GLU A 782 -21.23 19.21 -13.81
CA GLU A 782 -22.31 20.07 -14.31
C GLU A 782 -21.83 20.92 -15.50
N ASP A 783 -22.78 21.34 -16.33
CA ASP A 783 -22.52 22.02 -17.60
C ASP A 783 -22.29 23.53 -17.43
N ASP A 784 -22.66 24.08 -16.28
CA ASP A 784 -22.28 25.43 -15.83
C ASP A 784 -20.85 25.50 -15.27
N THR A 785 -20.06 24.43 -15.43
CA THR A 785 -18.63 24.36 -15.07
C THR A 785 -17.74 24.05 -16.28
N ALA A 786 -16.51 24.57 -16.29
CA ALA A 786 -15.52 24.24 -17.33
C ALA A 786 -14.08 24.25 -16.80
N GLN A 787 -13.21 23.45 -17.42
CA GLN A 787 -11.80 23.38 -17.05
C GLN A 787 -10.90 23.32 -18.28
N VAL A 788 -9.69 23.87 -18.16
CA VAL A 788 -8.62 23.71 -19.16
C VAL A 788 -7.27 23.58 -18.47
N ASP A 789 -6.52 22.53 -18.81
CA ASP A 789 -5.14 22.38 -18.33
C ASP A 789 -4.13 23.25 -19.07
N ILE A 790 -3.08 23.62 -18.33
CA ILE A 790 -1.96 24.44 -18.74
C ILE A 790 -0.68 23.79 -18.21
N ARG A 791 0.40 23.80 -19.01
CA ARG A 791 1.73 23.35 -18.61
C ARG A 791 2.78 24.40 -18.94
N VAL A 792 3.35 25.04 -17.92
CA VAL A 792 4.50 25.93 -18.08
C VAL A 792 5.78 25.08 -18.00
N PRO A 793 6.62 25.03 -19.06
CA PRO A 793 7.82 24.21 -19.09
C PRO A 793 8.85 24.55 -18.00
#